data_AF-A0A101PQN9-F1
#
_entry.id   AF-A0A101PQN9-F1
#
_cell.length_a   1.000
_cell.length_b   1.000
_cell.length_c   1.000
_cell.angle_alpha   90.00
_cell.angle_beta   90.00
_cell.angle_gamma   90.00
#
_symmetry.space_group_name_H-M   'P 1'
#
loop_
_entity.id
_entity.type
_entity.pdbx_description
1 polymer ?
#
loop_
_entity_poly.entity_id
_entity_poly.type
_entity_poly.pdbx_seq_one_letter_code
_entity_poly.pdbx_strand_id
1 'polypeptide(L)'
;MNDLDPTVCPASTRLVGREADLSFIQSFFANSQVQGAALLLSGEAGVGKSAVLDAVATGAVHNGVRVLRAAGVQFEADISYAGLNQLLVPLFDYLDVLDNPHRDALRVAVGIGSGPVPDRLLTSTAVLLLLRLISAETPLLIVVDDLPWLDRATNAVLGFVARRLVGSSIGFLAASREGSDSFFESSGLTEHRLKPLDDASSAELLALAHPDISPAVRRRIAAEARGNPLALVELPVALSTEQRATLAAVPTVLPLTDRLQSMFASRVAALPDRSRELLLIAALDGTGDLAAIEAAAAGRAGVDDLVPAERDRLVAISADNRRLTFRHPLIGSAVVELATASERRRAHRALADVLGEQLERRAWHLGEAAVGPDETVAALLEEAARRRLRRGDALGAVTALTRAAGLSPTAADESRRLAEAAYVGVDSSGELEDASRLLAGARLVHPGTGQQSLHAAAASAFLLINRDGDIDTAYRLLVGAIESGDHGWDASDDALIEALHLLVLLCWYGGAPELWQPLFTFMDRLTPEPPELLRVISQTFGDPARTGPPALPRLAELIATVGDDPTRVVRVGTASVFPDRLGDFRWATRRLIEQGRAGTAPVRRHLGALMHLGLDYYHLGRWDDAAHLAAEGLTLCTNHDYRFFAWYFHYIQAVVAAAQGDAETAAALTEEIVRWATPRGAHGARYFACHARALAALGNGDYETAYQHACALSPPGTVAPYVPIAMWGTMDLVEAAVRTGREEEAAAHAAAMRASSMAGLSPRLELLVLACEALTAPGEESVALFERALSLPGPERWPFDAARVRLFHGERLRRLRATVEAREQLTQALEVFQRLGAKPWVARTAAELRASGLSAPTATRPGPVTLTAQELQIATLAATGLTNKQIAERLFLSHRTIGTHLYQIYPKLGITSRAALRDALSDLDLDRED
;
A
#
# COMPACT_ATOMS: atom_id res chain seq x y z
N MET A 1 37.13 -4.14 -46.64
CA MET A 1 37.17 -3.36 -45.38
C MET A 1 35.76 -2.85 -45.19
N ASN A 2 34.76 -3.64 -44.78
CA ASN A 2 34.67 -4.48 -43.57
C ASN A 2 35.24 -3.75 -42.35
N ASP A 3 34.38 -2.98 -41.68
CA ASP A 3 34.21 -2.86 -40.22
C ASP A 3 33.56 -1.51 -39.87
N LEU A 4 32.24 -1.47 -39.93
CA LEU A 4 31.42 -0.60 -39.08
C LEU A 4 30.24 -1.45 -38.60
N ASP A 5 30.43 -2.00 -37.42
CA ASP A 5 29.49 -2.79 -36.65
C ASP A 5 28.13 -2.06 -36.56
N PRO A 6 26.99 -2.70 -36.87
CA PRO A 6 25.69 -2.16 -36.51
C PRO A 6 25.59 -2.20 -34.99
N THR A 7 25.59 -1.01 -34.38
CA THR A 7 25.41 -0.79 -32.95
C THR A 7 24.36 -1.74 -32.38
N VAL A 8 24.81 -2.56 -31.43
CA VAL A 8 24.07 -3.51 -30.59
C VAL A 8 22.65 -3.02 -30.31
N CYS A 9 21.67 -3.64 -30.94
CA CYS A 9 20.26 -3.47 -30.62
C CYS A 9 19.95 -4.44 -29.46
N PRO A 10 19.57 -3.98 -28.25
CA PRO A 10 19.10 -4.88 -27.24
C PRO A 10 17.76 -5.48 -27.69
N ALA A 11 17.58 -6.77 -27.38
CA ALA A 11 16.39 -7.56 -27.65
C ALA A 11 15.09 -6.83 -27.25
N SER A 12 14.11 -6.81 -28.16
CA SER A 12 12.68 -6.47 -27.97
C SER A 12 12.32 -5.76 -26.66
N THR A 13 12.66 -4.48 -26.53
CA THR A 13 12.20 -3.64 -25.43
C THR A 13 10.71 -3.37 -25.61
N ARG A 14 9.88 -3.99 -24.77
CA ARG A 14 8.46 -3.67 -24.64
C ARG A 14 8.32 -2.17 -24.32
N LEU A 15 7.61 -1.42 -25.17
CA LEU A 15 7.27 -0.03 -24.89
C LEU A 15 6.13 0.03 -23.85
N VAL A 16 6.48 0.43 -22.63
CA VAL A 16 5.54 0.54 -21.51
C VAL A 16 4.49 1.62 -21.78
N GLY A 17 3.20 1.27 -21.64
CA GLY A 17 2.08 2.21 -21.72
C GLY A 17 1.80 2.78 -23.13
N ARG A 18 2.31 2.11 -24.18
CA ARG A 18 2.17 2.55 -25.59
C ARG A 18 1.40 1.56 -26.46
N GLU A 19 0.78 0.56 -25.85
CA GLU A 19 0.04 -0.48 -26.56
C GLU A 19 -1.12 0.07 -27.40
N ALA A 20 -1.87 1.04 -26.87
CA ALA A 20 -2.98 1.68 -27.59
C ALA A 20 -2.49 2.54 -28.77
N ASP A 21 -1.42 3.32 -28.56
CA ASP A 21 -0.80 4.16 -29.60
C ASP A 21 -0.28 3.29 -30.76
N LEU A 22 0.46 2.21 -30.44
CA LEU A 22 0.98 1.27 -31.44
C LEU A 22 -0.15 0.57 -32.20
N SER A 23 -1.19 0.11 -31.50
CA SER A 23 -2.35 -0.53 -32.11
C SER A 23 -3.08 0.40 -33.08
N PHE A 24 -3.24 1.68 -32.72
CA PHE A 24 -3.82 2.70 -33.62
C PHE A 24 -2.97 2.89 -34.87
N ILE A 25 -1.65 3.09 -34.74
CA ILE A 25 -0.75 3.32 -35.87
C ILE A 25 -0.72 2.10 -36.80
N GLN A 26 -0.64 0.89 -36.23
CA GLN A 26 -0.66 -0.35 -37.00
C GLN A 26 -1.98 -0.51 -37.76
N SER A 27 -3.12 -0.24 -37.11
CA SER A 27 -4.44 -0.31 -37.75
C SER A 27 -4.60 0.74 -38.86
N PHE A 28 -4.06 1.94 -38.66
CA PHE A 28 -4.08 3.01 -39.65
C PHE A 28 -3.32 2.63 -40.93
N PHE A 29 -2.14 2.01 -40.80
CA PHE A 29 -1.36 1.56 -41.94
C PHE A 29 -1.85 0.23 -42.55
N ALA A 30 -2.42 -0.67 -41.77
CA ALA A 30 -3.01 -1.92 -42.27
C ALA A 30 -4.19 -1.66 -43.22
N ASN A 31 -5.07 -0.73 -42.85
CA ASN A 31 -6.23 -0.35 -43.67
C ASN A 31 -5.86 0.44 -44.95
N SER A 32 -4.62 0.90 -45.06
CA SER A 32 -4.15 1.76 -46.15
C SER A 32 -3.11 1.11 -47.07
N GLN A 33 -2.77 -0.18 -46.89
CA GLN A 33 -1.75 -0.86 -47.71
C GLN A 33 -2.00 -0.80 -49.24
N VAL A 34 -3.24 -0.56 -49.68
CA VAL A 34 -3.61 -0.40 -51.11
C VAL A 34 -3.97 1.06 -51.46
N GLN A 35 -4.19 1.92 -50.46
CA GLN A 35 -4.63 3.30 -50.68
C GLN A 35 -3.60 4.36 -50.32
N GLY A 36 -2.52 4.05 -49.60
CA GLY A 36 -1.49 4.98 -49.15
C GLY A 36 -1.99 5.97 -48.10
N ALA A 37 -1.18 6.21 -47.06
CA ALA A 37 -1.60 7.07 -45.95
C ALA A 37 -0.43 7.82 -45.32
N ALA A 38 -0.74 8.98 -44.74
CA ALA A 38 0.23 9.84 -44.06
C ALA A 38 -0.28 10.19 -42.66
N LEU A 39 0.54 9.92 -41.64
CA LEU A 39 0.27 10.15 -40.24
C LEU A 39 1.36 11.02 -39.62
N LEU A 40 0.95 12.08 -38.93
CA LEU A 40 1.81 12.95 -38.15
C LEU A 40 1.65 12.61 -36.66
N LEU A 41 2.73 12.19 -36.01
CA LEU A 41 2.81 12.05 -34.56
C LEU A 41 3.23 13.36 -33.93
N SER A 42 2.38 13.91 -33.06
CA SER A 42 2.67 15.11 -32.30
C SER A 42 2.76 14.82 -30.81
N GLY A 43 3.42 15.72 -30.07
CA GLY A 43 3.48 15.66 -28.62
C GLY A 43 4.66 16.42 -28.05
N GLU A 44 4.69 16.57 -26.74
CA GLU A 44 5.73 17.28 -26.02
C GLU A 44 7.13 16.66 -26.20
N ALA A 45 8.16 17.44 -25.94
CA ALA A 45 9.54 16.95 -25.98
C ALA A 45 9.75 15.88 -24.90
N GLY A 46 10.39 14.75 -25.27
CA GLY A 46 10.63 13.62 -24.35
C GLY A 46 9.47 12.62 -24.20
N VAL A 47 8.28 12.88 -24.79
CA VAL A 47 7.09 12.00 -24.65
C VAL A 47 7.24 10.59 -25.26
N GLY A 48 8.31 10.33 -26.01
CA GLY A 48 8.59 9.02 -26.61
C GLY A 48 8.27 8.88 -28.10
N LYS A 49 8.13 9.99 -28.85
CA LYS A 49 7.85 9.98 -30.30
C LYS A 49 8.84 9.10 -31.08
N SER A 50 10.14 9.34 -30.93
CA SER A 50 11.18 8.56 -31.60
C SER A 50 11.12 7.06 -31.28
N ALA A 51 10.87 6.71 -30.01
CA ALA A 51 10.72 5.32 -29.59
C ALA A 51 9.51 4.63 -30.25
N VAL A 52 8.39 5.35 -30.41
CA VAL A 52 7.22 4.84 -31.16
C VAL A 52 7.53 4.68 -32.64
N LEU A 53 8.22 5.65 -33.27
CA LEU A 53 8.68 5.53 -34.65
C LEU A 53 9.56 4.30 -34.86
N ASP A 54 10.51 4.05 -33.95
CA ASP A 54 11.42 2.90 -33.98
C ASP A 54 10.67 1.57 -33.85
N ALA A 55 9.70 1.49 -32.93
CA ALA A 55 8.90 0.28 -32.75
C ALA A 55 8.04 -0.03 -33.98
N VAL A 56 7.43 0.99 -34.60
CA VAL A 56 6.64 0.83 -35.83
C VAL A 56 7.53 0.43 -37.00
N ALA A 57 8.69 1.08 -37.17
CA ALA A 57 9.67 0.75 -38.20
C ALA A 57 10.15 -0.71 -38.08
N THR A 58 10.51 -1.13 -36.87
CA THR A 58 10.96 -2.51 -36.58
C THR A 58 9.88 -3.52 -36.89
N GLY A 59 8.64 -3.26 -36.46
CA GLY A 59 7.48 -4.11 -36.77
C GLY A 59 7.19 -4.17 -38.28
N ALA A 60 7.35 -3.07 -39.01
CA ALA A 60 7.15 -3.01 -40.46
C ALA A 60 8.18 -3.87 -41.20
N VAL A 61 9.46 -3.79 -40.81
CA VAL A 61 10.54 -4.65 -41.38
C VAL A 61 10.24 -6.13 -41.14
N HIS A 62 9.81 -6.51 -39.94
CA HIS A 62 9.42 -7.90 -39.64
C HIS A 62 8.25 -8.41 -40.50
N ASN A 63 7.36 -7.51 -40.93
CA ASN A 63 6.24 -7.82 -41.81
C ASN A 63 6.58 -7.70 -43.31
N GLY A 64 7.86 -7.59 -43.67
CA GLY A 64 8.32 -7.52 -45.06
C GLY A 64 8.11 -6.17 -45.75
N VAL A 65 7.80 -5.10 -45.00
CA VAL A 65 7.69 -3.73 -45.52
C VAL A 65 9.08 -3.09 -45.56
N ARG A 66 9.44 -2.45 -46.67
CA ARG A 66 10.70 -1.70 -46.79
C ARG A 66 10.56 -0.36 -46.06
N VAL A 67 11.48 -0.05 -45.14
CA VAL A 67 11.46 1.20 -44.37
C VAL A 67 12.55 2.15 -44.86
N LEU A 68 12.19 3.40 -45.15
CA LEU A 68 13.12 4.50 -45.43
C LEU A 68 13.06 5.51 -44.29
N ARG A 69 14.21 6.01 -43.83
CA ARG A 69 14.28 6.89 -42.67
C ARG A 69 15.04 8.18 -42.96
N ALA A 70 14.55 9.28 -42.39
CA ALA A 70 15.28 10.54 -42.28
C ALA A 70 15.09 11.12 -40.87
N ALA A 71 16.08 11.84 -40.37
CA ALA A 71 16.00 12.51 -39.07
C ALA A 71 16.45 13.97 -39.19
N GLY A 72 15.70 14.89 -38.60
CA GLY A 72 16.09 16.29 -38.53
C GLY A 72 17.25 16.49 -37.55
N VAL A 73 18.35 17.06 -38.05
CA VAL A 73 19.50 17.48 -37.23
C VAL A 73 19.63 18.99 -37.31
N GLN A 74 19.68 19.67 -36.16
CA GLN A 74 19.65 21.14 -36.10
C GLN A 74 20.74 21.81 -36.94
N PHE A 75 21.94 21.24 -37.01
CA PHE A 75 23.06 21.75 -37.80
C PHE A 75 22.88 21.58 -39.32
N GLU A 76 22.00 20.68 -39.76
CA GLU A 76 21.74 20.36 -41.17
C GLU A 76 20.50 21.09 -41.72
N ALA A 77 19.74 21.80 -40.86
CA ALA A 77 18.51 22.49 -41.25
C ALA A 77 18.72 23.57 -42.35
N ASP A 78 19.94 24.12 -42.46
CA ASP A 78 20.30 25.11 -43.48
C ASP A 78 20.93 24.48 -44.75
N ILE A 79 21.18 23.16 -44.75
CA ILE A 79 21.73 22.43 -45.89
C ILE A 79 20.57 21.91 -46.74
N SER A 80 20.38 22.50 -47.92
CA SER A 80 19.27 22.13 -48.81
C SER A 80 19.34 20.66 -49.23
N TYR A 81 18.22 19.96 -49.12
CA TYR A 81 18.04 18.54 -49.48
C TYR A 81 18.86 17.53 -48.67
N ALA A 82 19.42 17.92 -47.52
CA ALA A 82 20.14 16.99 -46.64
C ALA A 82 19.26 15.82 -46.19
N GLY A 83 18.03 16.10 -45.75
CA GLY A 83 17.10 15.05 -45.34
C GLY A 83 16.61 14.18 -46.50
N LEU A 84 16.49 14.76 -47.70
CA LEU A 84 16.14 14.01 -48.91
C LEU A 84 17.26 13.08 -49.35
N ASN A 85 18.53 13.51 -49.23
CA ASN A 85 19.68 12.64 -49.44
C ASN A 85 19.64 11.45 -48.48
N GLN A 86 19.48 11.68 -47.17
CA GLN A 86 19.36 10.60 -46.17
C GLN A 86 18.30 9.56 -46.55
N LEU A 87 17.12 10.02 -47.00
CA LEU A 87 16.01 9.15 -47.37
C LEU A 87 16.27 8.34 -48.65
N LEU A 88 16.95 8.93 -49.63
CA LEU A 88 17.12 8.36 -50.96
C LEU A 88 18.40 7.53 -51.14
N VAL A 89 19.38 7.63 -50.23
CA VAL A 89 20.62 6.82 -50.26
C VAL A 89 20.34 5.33 -50.52
N PRO A 90 19.37 4.67 -49.84
CA PRO A 90 19.07 3.25 -50.10
C PRO A 90 18.48 2.97 -51.49
N LEU A 91 18.11 4.00 -52.25
CA LEU A 91 17.38 3.92 -53.51
C LEU A 91 18.19 4.41 -54.72
N PHE A 92 19.48 4.74 -54.55
CA PHE A 92 20.28 5.32 -55.64
C PHE A 92 20.36 4.45 -56.89
N ASP A 93 20.40 3.12 -56.73
CA ASP A 93 20.43 2.18 -57.85
C ASP A 93 19.14 2.20 -58.70
N TYR A 94 18.02 2.63 -58.12
CA TYR A 94 16.72 2.73 -58.81
C TYR A 94 16.55 4.06 -59.55
N LEU A 95 17.42 5.05 -59.32
CA LEU A 95 17.37 6.32 -60.04
C LEU A 95 17.53 6.11 -61.55
N ASP A 96 18.31 5.11 -61.95
CA ASP A 96 18.56 4.80 -63.35
C ASP A 96 17.37 4.15 -64.09
N VAL A 97 16.29 3.85 -63.39
CA VAL A 97 15.03 3.37 -63.98
C VAL A 97 14.10 4.53 -64.38
N LEU A 98 14.29 5.71 -63.79
CA LEU A 98 13.54 6.91 -64.15
C LEU A 98 13.97 7.47 -65.51
N ASP A 99 13.06 8.15 -66.19
CA ASP A 99 13.37 8.94 -67.37
C ASP A 99 14.36 10.09 -67.04
N ASN A 100 15.14 10.48 -68.05
CA ASN A 100 16.28 11.39 -67.89
C ASN A 100 15.94 12.69 -67.13
N PRO A 101 14.81 13.38 -67.37
CA PRO A 101 14.48 14.62 -66.66
C PRO A 101 14.32 14.45 -65.14
N HIS A 102 13.70 13.35 -64.70
CA HIS A 102 13.47 13.08 -63.28
C HIS A 102 14.72 12.52 -62.60
N ARG A 103 15.49 11.67 -63.30
CA ARG A 103 16.77 11.14 -62.84
C ARG A 103 17.79 12.26 -62.57
N ASP A 104 17.96 13.16 -63.53
CA ASP A 104 18.95 14.24 -63.43
C ASP A 104 18.57 15.23 -62.32
N ALA A 105 17.27 15.54 -62.18
CA ALA A 105 16.78 16.38 -61.09
C ALA A 105 17.08 15.79 -59.69
N LEU A 106 16.89 14.48 -59.51
CA LEU A 106 17.21 13.82 -58.24
C LEU A 106 18.72 13.77 -58.00
N ARG A 107 19.53 13.41 -59.00
CA ARG A 107 21.00 13.34 -58.87
C ARG A 107 21.61 14.68 -58.47
N VAL A 108 21.10 15.80 -59.00
CA VAL A 108 21.54 17.14 -58.61
C VAL A 108 21.03 17.49 -57.21
N ALA A 109 19.77 17.20 -56.88
CA ALA A 109 19.19 17.49 -55.56
C ALA A 109 19.89 16.76 -54.42
N VAL A 110 20.29 15.49 -54.60
CA VAL A 110 21.01 14.71 -53.58
C VAL A 110 22.54 14.84 -53.66
N GLY A 111 23.09 15.67 -54.56
CA GLY A 111 24.51 16.00 -54.61
C GLY A 111 25.43 14.96 -55.28
N ILE A 112 24.90 14.08 -56.13
CA ILE A 112 25.66 13.03 -56.85
C ILE A 112 25.97 13.44 -58.29
N GLY A 113 25.13 14.29 -58.89
CA GLY A 113 25.28 14.79 -60.26
C GLY A 113 25.58 16.28 -60.32
N SER A 114 26.15 16.71 -61.44
CA SER A 114 26.35 18.14 -61.75
C SER A 114 25.29 18.62 -62.74
N GLY A 115 24.68 19.79 -62.48
CA GLY A 115 23.62 20.34 -63.31
C GLY A 115 23.01 21.62 -62.72
N PRO A 116 22.05 22.25 -63.42
CA PRO A 116 21.33 23.41 -62.90
C PRO A 116 20.48 23.03 -61.68
N VAL A 117 20.25 24.00 -60.79
CA VAL A 117 19.40 23.79 -59.60
C VAL A 117 18.02 23.28 -60.06
N PRO A 118 17.58 22.10 -59.61
CA PRO A 118 16.37 21.48 -60.12
C PRO A 118 15.13 22.23 -59.62
N ASP A 119 14.12 22.33 -60.47
CA ASP A 119 12.84 22.91 -60.11
C ASP A 119 12.16 22.08 -58.99
N ARG A 120 11.58 22.75 -57.99
CA ARG A 120 11.03 22.10 -56.80
C ARG A 120 9.86 21.17 -57.11
N LEU A 121 9.02 21.49 -58.09
CA LEU A 121 7.91 20.62 -58.52
C LEU A 121 8.44 19.41 -59.27
N LEU A 122 9.46 19.60 -60.12
CA LEU A 122 10.15 18.52 -60.81
C LEU A 122 10.79 17.54 -59.80
N THR A 123 11.55 18.04 -58.82
CA THR A 123 12.15 17.22 -57.76
C THR A 123 11.08 16.48 -56.95
N SER A 124 10.00 17.16 -56.55
CA SER A 124 8.92 16.52 -55.78
C SER A 124 8.20 15.42 -56.57
N THR A 125 8.01 15.62 -57.87
CA THR A 125 7.40 14.64 -58.78
C THR A 125 8.32 13.45 -59.00
N ALA A 126 9.62 13.70 -59.20
CA ALA A 126 10.62 12.65 -59.36
C ALA A 126 10.70 11.74 -58.12
N VAL A 127 10.70 12.31 -56.91
CA VAL A 127 10.66 11.55 -55.66
C VAL A 127 9.39 10.70 -55.58
N LEU A 128 8.22 11.27 -55.87
CA LEU A 128 6.96 10.52 -55.83
C LEU A 128 6.94 9.36 -56.84
N LEU A 129 7.43 9.57 -58.07
CA LEU A 129 7.52 8.54 -59.10
C LEU A 129 8.46 7.40 -58.68
N LEU A 130 9.63 7.73 -58.13
CA LEU A 130 10.59 6.76 -57.62
C LEU A 130 9.97 5.90 -56.51
N LEU A 131 9.32 6.52 -55.53
CA LEU A 131 8.71 5.80 -54.41
C LEU A 131 7.55 4.91 -54.88
N ARG A 132 6.76 5.34 -55.88
CA ARG A 132 5.67 4.54 -56.48
C ARG A 132 6.20 3.37 -57.30
N LEU A 133 7.31 3.54 -58.01
CA LEU A 133 7.97 2.48 -58.75
C LEU A 133 8.39 1.36 -57.78
N ILE A 134 9.02 1.72 -56.66
CA ILE A 134 9.48 0.76 -55.66
C ILE A 134 8.30 0.12 -54.94
N SER A 135 7.26 0.90 -54.60
CA SER A 135 6.13 0.39 -53.85
C SER A 135 5.29 -0.64 -54.62
N ALA A 136 5.37 -0.65 -55.95
CA ALA A 136 4.77 -1.66 -56.81
C ALA A 136 5.33 -3.08 -56.58
N GLU A 137 6.59 -3.20 -56.14
CA GLU A 137 7.22 -4.49 -55.84
C GLU A 137 7.09 -4.87 -54.37
N THR A 138 7.33 -3.92 -53.46
CA THR A 138 7.22 -4.14 -52.01
C THR A 138 6.60 -2.93 -51.30
N PRO A 139 5.67 -3.12 -50.35
CA PRO A 139 5.12 -2.01 -49.58
C PRO A 139 6.23 -1.20 -48.89
N LEU A 140 6.05 0.12 -48.84
CA LEU A 140 7.03 1.07 -48.34
C LEU A 140 6.50 1.83 -47.13
N LEU A 141 7.33 2.05 -46.11
CA LEU A 141 7.07 2.97 -45.00
C LEU A 141 8.18 4.02 -44.92
N ILE A 142 7.80 5.29 -45.02
CA ILE A 142 8.70 6.44 -44.84
C ILE A 142 8.56 6.92 -43.40
N VAL A 143 9.66 6.93 -42.65
CA VAL A 143 9.72 7.34 -41.25
C VAL A 143 10.57 8.60 -41.13
N VAL A 144 10.00 9.67 -40.60
CA VAL A 144 10.69 10.95 -40.45
C VAL A 144 10.66 11.40 -39.00
N ASP A 145 11.84 11.53 -38.39
CA ASP A 145 11.94 11.99 -36.99
C ASP A 145 12.32 13.48 -36.92
N ASP A 146 11.81 14.17 -35.89
CA ASP A 146 12.02 15.61 -35.62
C ASP A 146 11.87 16.53 -36.86
N LEU A 147 10.70 16.49 -37.51
CA LEU A 147 10.35 17.30 -38.70
C LEU A 147 10.76 18.79 -38.65
N PRO A 148 10.61 19.53 -37.52
CA PRO A 148 10.99 20.94 -37.46
C PRO A 148 12.47 21.21 -37.70
N TRP A 149 13.33 20.20 -37.57
CA TRP A 149 14.78 20.31 -37.76
C TRP A 149 15.25 19.78 -39.12
N LEU A 150 14.34 19.35 -39.98
CA LEU A 150 14.66 19.07 -41.38
C LEU A 150 14.80 20.36 -42.19
N ASP A 151 15.63 20.30 -43.23
CA ASP A 151 15.82 21.43 -44.13
C ASP A 151 14.52 21.80 -44.87
N ARG A 152 14.37 23.10 -45.16
CA ARG A 152 13.14 23.63 -45.77
C ARG A 152 12.84 23.00 -47.13
N ALA A 153 13.85 22.64 -47.91
CA ALA A 153 13.69 22.08 -49.25
C ALA A 153 13.25 20.61 -49.20
N THR A 154 13.69 19.83 -48.20
CA THR A 154 13.18 18.48 -47.93
C THR A 154 11.76 18.50 -47.38
N ASN A 155 11.48 19.35 -46.38
CA ASN A 155 10.14 19.48 -45.80
C ASN A 155 9.07 19.80 -46.87
N ALA A 156 9.44 20.68 -47.79
CA ALA A 156 8.68 20.99 -48.98
C ALA A 156 8.34 19.80 -49.88
N VAL A 157 9.32 18.95 -50.18
CA VAL A 157 9.20 17.75 -51.03
C VAL A 157 8.38 16.68 -50.33
N LEU A 158 8.70 16.38 -49.07
CA LEU A 158 7.99 15.36 -48.29
C LEU A 158 6.52 15.76 -48.03
N GLY A 159 6.23 17.05 -47.83
CA GLY A 159 4.86 17.56 -47.78
C GLY A 159 4.10 17.36 -49.09
N PHE A 160 4.77 17.50 -50.24
CA PHE A 160 4.16 17.21 -51.54
C PHE A 160 3.86 15.71 -51.71
N VAL A 161 4.80 14.85 -51.33
CA VAL A 161 4.69 13.39 -51.41
C VAL A 161 3.57 12.86 -50.51
N ALA A 162 3.57 13.25 -49.22
CA ALA A 162 2.61 12.78 -48.22
C ALA A 162 1.14 13.02 -48.63
N ARG A 163 0.86 14.11 -49.38
CA ARG A 163 -0.49 14.42 -49.89
C ARG A 163 -0.93 13.62 -51.12
N ARG A 164 0.00 12.93 -51.79
CA ARG A 164 -0.24 12.24 -53.08
C ARG A 164 0.04 10.74 -53.01
N LEU A 165 -0.02 10.17 -51.80
CA LEU A 165 0.14 8.73 -51.59
C LEU A 165 -1.11 7.93 -51.98
N VAL A 166 -2.23 8.60 -52.26
CA VAL A 166 -3.49 7.95 -52.66
C VAL A 166 -3.27 7.02 -53.86
N GLY A 167 -3.61 5.74 -53.70
CA GLY A 167 -3.46 4.71 -54.73
C GLY A 167 -2.06 4.10 -54.85
N SER A 168 -1.23 4.21 -53.81
CA SER A 168 0.08 3.56 -53.73
C SER A 168 0.26 2.82 -52.40
N SER A 169 1.08 1.77 -52.38
CA SER A 169 1.42 0.98 -51.18
C SER A 169 2.51 1.66 -50.33
N ILE A 170 2.33 2.95 -50.05
CA ILE A 170 3.28 3.80 -49.32
C ILE A 170 2.61 4.36 -48.06
N GLY A 171 3.17 4.02 -46.89
CA GLY A 171 2.90 4.69 -45.62
C GLY A 171 3.91 5.81 -45.37
N PHE A 172 3.45 6.93 -44.81
CA PHE A 172 4.29 8.03 -44.34
C PHE A 172 4.00 8.29 -42.86
N LEU A 173 5.01 8.19 -42.01
CA LEU A 173 4.92 8.42 -40.59
C LEU A 173 5.98 9.44 -40.18
N ALA A 174 5.57 10.55 -39.59
CA ALA A 174 6.50 11.59 -39.19
C ALA A 174 6.25 12.10 -37.78
N ALA A 175 7.28 12.54 -37.07
CA ALA A 175 7.17 13.14 -35.74
C ALA A 175 7.41 14.65 -35.76
N SER A 176 6.57 15.41 -35.05
CA SER A 176 6.73 16.86 -34.82
C SER A 176 6.57 17.20 -33.33
N ARG A 177 7.10 18.35 -32.93
CA ARG A 177 6.97 18.89 -31.57
C ARG A 177 5.75 19.80 -31.49
N GLU A 178 4.99 19.68 -30.40
CA GLU A 178 3.79 20.48 -30.19
C GLU A 178 4.11 21.99 -30.13
N GLY A 179 3.42 22.80 -30.93
CA GLY A 179 3.59 24.26 -30.98
C GLY A 179 4.78 24.76 -31.80
N SER A 180 5.43 23.90 -32.58
CA SER A 180 6.35 24.34 -33.63
C SER A 180 5.55 24.62 -34.90
N ASP A 181 5.69 25.80 -35.50
CA ASP A 181 5.05 26.14 -36.78
C ASP A 181 5.61 25.25 -37.90
N SER A 182 5.08 24.03 -38.00
CA SER A 182 5.50 23.07 -39.02
C SER A 182 4.67 23.29 -40.27
N PHE A 183 5.34 23.33 -41.43
CA PHE A 183 4.69 23.36 -42.75
C PHE A 183 3.66 22.22 -42.91
N PHE A 184 3.79 21.13 -42.14
CA PHE A 184 2.89 19.97 -42.15
C PHE A 184 1.60 20.17 -41.35
N GLU A 185 1.57 21.03 -40.32
CA GLU A 185 0.33 21.32 -39.56
C GLU A 185 -0.68 22.10 -40.41
N SER A 186 -0.18 23.02 -41.26
CA SER A 186 -1.00 23.71 -42.27
C SER A 186 -1.36 22.85 -43.49
N SER A 187 -0.87 21.61 -43.58
CA SER A 187 -0.97 20.75 -44.77
C SER A 187 -2.15 19.76 -44.78
N GLY A 188 -2.92 19.66 -43.69
CA GLY A 188 -4.11 18.79 -43.61
C GLY A 188 -3.83 17.29 -43.48
N LEU A 189 -2.67 16.89 -42.95
CA LEU A 189 -2.38 15.48 -42.64
C LEU A 189 -3.15 15.01 -41.40
N THR A 190 -3.44 13.70 -41.31
CA THR A 190 -4.01 13.11 -40.09
C THR A 190 -2.96 13.18 -38.98
N GLU A 191 -3.36 13.70 -37.82
CA GLU A 191 -2.50 13.87 -36.65
C GLU A 191 -2.93 12.92 -35.53
N HIS A 192 -1.95 12.23 -34.92
CA HIS A 192 -2.14 11.44 -33.70
C HIS A 192 -1.25 12.00 -32.60
N ARG A 193 -1.87 12.54 -31.55
CA ARG A 193 -1.17 13.16 -30.43
C ARG A 193 -0.79 12.11 -29.39
N LEU A 194 0.51 11.93 -29.17
CA LEU A 194 1.03 11.13 -28.07
C LEU A 194 0.85 11.87 -26.75
N LYS A 195 0.07 11.27 -25.85
CA LYS A 195 -0.14 11.76 -24.50
C LYS A 195 1.01 11.35 -23.58
N PRO A 196 1.24 12.04 -22.45
CA PRO A 196 2.06 11.53 -21.36
C PRO A 196 1.58 10.14 -20.91
N LEU A 197 2.49 9.35 -20.35
CA LEU A 197 2.15 8.06 -19.74
C LEU A 197 1.21 8.28 -18.54
N ASP A 198 0.31 7.32 -18.31
CA ASP A 198 -0.49 7.29 -17.10
C ASP A 198 0.37 6.92 -15.86
N ASP A 199 -0.21 7.07 -14.67
CA ASP A 199 0.51 6.86 -13.42
C ASP A 199 1.00 5.41 -13.26
N ALA A 200 0.21 4.44 -13.73
CA ALA A 200 0.55 3.02 -13.67
C ALA A 200 1.76 2.69 -14.57
N SER A 201 1.71 3.15 -15.83
CA SER A 201 2.79 2.98 -16.80
C SER A 201 4.05 3.75 -16.40
N SER A 202 3.88 4.92 -15.78
CA SER A 202 5.00 5.71 -15.25
C SER A 202 5.71 4.98 -14.10
N ALA A 203 4.95 4.38 -13.19
CA ALA A 203 5.48 3.56 -12.11
C ALA A 203 6.18 2.30 -12.63
N GLU A 204 5.59 1.62 -13.63
CA GLU A 204 6.19 0.45 -14.28
C GLU A 204 7.51 0.81 -14.98
N LEU A 205 7.55 1.91 -15.75
CA LEU A 205 8.77 2.35 -16.43
C LEU A 205 9.88 2.72 -15.44
N LEU A 206 9.54 3.42 -14.35
CA LEU A 206 10.50 3.72 -13.27
C LEU A 206 11.02 2.45 -12.59
N ALA A 207 10.15 1.46 -12.39
CA ALA A 207 10.54 0.18 -11.78
C ALA A 207 11.49 -0.63 -12.66
N LEU A 208 11.23 -0.67 -13.96
CA LEU A 208 12.07 -1.35 -14.93
C LEU A 208 13.42 -0.67 -15.14
N ALA A 209 13.43 0.66 -15.25
CA ALA A 209 14.65 1.42 -15.54
C ALA A 209 15.56 1.54 -14.31
N HIS A 210 14.98 1.66 -13.12
CA HIS A 210 15.72 1.93 -11.88
C HIS A 210 15.12 1.16 -10.69
N PRO A 211 15.46 -0.14 -10.53
CA PRO A 211 14.93 -0.97 -9.46
C PRO A 211 15.39 -0.54 -8.06
N ASP A 212 16.48 0.22 -7.95
CA ASP A 212 17.14 0.53 -6.66
C ASP A 212 16.63 1.82 -5.97
N ILE A 213 15.59 2.47 -6.50
CA ILE A 213 15.06 3.73 -5.95
C ILE A 213 14.05 3.45 -4.82
N SER A 214 14.12 4.19 -3.72
CA SER A 214 13.11 4.08 -2.65
C SER A 214 11.70 4.47 -3.14
N PRO A 215 10.61 3.86 -2.63
CA PRO A 215 9.24 4.20 -3.03
C PRO A 215 8.91 5.69 -2.85
N ALA A 216 9.43 6.32 -1.79
CA ALA A 216 9.29 7.75 -1.54
C ALA A 216 9.89 8.60 -2.68
N VAL A 217 11.12 8.29 -3.08
CA VAL A 217 11.82 9.00 -4.15
C VAL A 217 11.17 8.72 -5.51
N ARG A 218 10.67 7.51 -5.77
CA ARG A 218 9.88 7.19 -6.98
C ARG A 218 8.63 8.05 -7.09
N ARG A 219 7.85 8.20 -6.01
CA ARG A 219 6.66 9.07 -6.01
C ARG A 219 7.02 10.52 -6.33
N ARG A 220 8.14 11.01 -5.77
CA ARG A 220 8.63 12.37 -6.06
C ARG A 220 9.03 12.53 -7.53
N ILE A 221 9.77 11.57 -8.08
CA ILE A 221 10.18 11.58 -9.49
C ILE A 221 8.97 11.50 -10.42
N ALA A 222 8.00 10.62 -10.13
CA ALA A 222 6.78 10.50 -10.92
C ALA A 222 5.97 11.81 -10.94
N ALA A 223 5.84 12.47 -9.79
CA ALA A 223 5.16 13.76 -9.69
C ALA A 223 5.87 14.88 -10.49
N GLU A 224 7.21 14.87 -10.50
CA GLU A 224 8.01 15.85 -11.25
C GLU A 224 8.00 15.56 -12.76
N ALA A 225 8.02 14.29 -13.14
CA ALA A 225 8.05 13.84 -14.52
C ALA A 225 6.70 13.98 -15.23
N ARG A 226 5.58 13.95 -14.51
CA ARG A 226 4.19 14.06 -15.05
C ARG A 226 3.96 13.19 -16.29
N GLY A 227 4.41 11.93 -16.23
CA GLY A 227 4.26 10.97 -17.32
C GLY A 227 5.17 11.17 -18.52
N ASN A 228 6.18 12.07 -18.44
CA ASN A 228 7.20 12.23 -19.48
C ASN A 228 8.25 11.10 -19.37
N PRO A 229 8.31 10.15 -20.35
CA PRO A 229 9.21 9.00 -20.29
C PRO A 229 10.69 9.38 -20.18
N LEU A 230 11.13 10.42 -20.88
CA LEU A 230 12.52 10.88 -20.80
C LEU A 230 12.85 11.35 -19.37
N ALA A 231 11.95 12.08 -18.73
CA ALA A 231 12.14 12.54 -17.36
C ALA A 231 12.15 11.37 -16.36
N LEU A 232 11.28 10.38 -16.54
CA LEU A 232 11.24 9.18 -15.70
C LEU A 232 12.56 8.38 -15.76
N VAL A 233 13.24 8.37 -16.91
CA VAL A 233 14.51 7.66 -17.09
C VAL A 233 15.71 8.48 -16.62
N GLU A 234 15.70 9.81 -16.85
CA GLU A 234 16.87 10.68 -16.65
C GLU A 234 16.93 11.33 -15.26
N LEU A 235 15.79 11.71 -14.64
CA LEU A 235 15.79 12.32 -13.29
C LEU A 235 16.48 11.45 -12.23
N PRO A 236 16.29 10.11 -12.21
CA PRO A 236 17.03 9.27 -11.28
C PRO A 236 18.55 9.27 -11.49
N VAL A 237 19.01 9.48 -12.72
CA VAL A 237 20.45 9.45 -13.06
C VAL A 237 21.17 10.66 -12.47
N ALA A 238 20.47 11.79 -12.36
CA ALA A 238 21.01 13.02 -11.76
C ALA A 238 21.15 12.96 -10.22
N LEU A 239 20.55 11.95 -9.57
CA LEU A 239 20.62 11.77 -8.12
C LEU A 239 21.82 10.89 -7.75
N SER A 240 22.51 11.24 -6.65
CA SER A 240 23.55 10.37 -6.11
C SER A 240 22.95 9.03 -5.64
N THR A 241 23.80 8.02 -5.47
CA THR A 241 23.36 6.74 -4.88
C THR A 241 22.79 6.95 -3.48
N GLU A 242 23.33 7.90 -2.71
CA GLU A 242 22.77 8.28 -1.42
C GLU A 242 21.36 8.89 -1.57
N GLN A 243 21.16 9.83 -2.48
CA GLN A 243 19.87 10.50 -2.67
C GLN A 243 18.77 9.57 -3.21
N ARG A 244 19.09 8.65 -4.13
CA ARG A 244 18.13 7.66 -4.67
C ARG A 244 17.57 6.73 -3.60
N ALA A 245 18.36 6.51 -2.56
CA ALA A 245 18.02 5.68 -1.42
C ALA A 245 17.72 6.52 -0.16
N THR A 246 17.34 7.80 -0.33
CA THR A 246 16.93 8.73 0.74
C THR A 246 17.97 8.99 1.85
N LEU A 247 19.25 8.67 1.62
CA LEU A 247 20.34 8.79 2.59
C LEU A 247 20.92 10.21 2.72
N ALA A 248 20.76 11.00 1.68
CA ALA A 248 21.01 12.43 1.69
C ALA A 248 19.69 13.13 1.40
N ALA A 249 19.52 14.34 1.95
CA ALA A 249 18.35 15.14 1.64
C ALA A 249 18.18 15.25 0.12
N VAL A 250 17.08 14.73 -0.39
CA VAL A 250 16.74 14.92 -1.80
C VAL A 250 16.43 16.39 -1.99
N PRO A 251 17.10 17.09 -2.92
CA PRO A 251 16.86 18.50 -3.15
C PRO A 251 15.38 18.76 -3.41
N THR A 252 14.87 19.89 -2.91
CA THR A 252 13.46 20.29 -3.12
C THR A 252 13.13 20.34 -4.60
N VAL A 253 14.10 20.75 -5.41
CA VAL A 253 14.03 20.78 -6.86
C VAL A 253 15.01 19.74 -7.39
N LEU A 254 14.50 18.72 -8.08
CA LEU A 254 15.32 17.61 -8.55
C LEU A 254 16.35 18.11 -9.58
N PRO A 255 17.63 17.70 -9.45
CA PRO A 255 18.66 18.07 -10.41
C PRO A 255 18.34 17.46 -11.78
N LEU A 256 18.80 18.11 -12.83
CA LEU A 256 18.63 17.65 -14.21
C LEU A 256 19.94 17.07 -14.74
N THR A 257 19.85 16.03 -15.56
CA THR A 257 20.99 15.63 -16.40
C THR A 257 21.21 16.67 -17.50
N ASP A 258 22.41 16.74 -18.07
CA ASP A 258 22.73 17.61 -19.22
C ASP A 258 21.69 17.47 -20.35
N ARG A 259 21.19 16.25 -20.54
CA ARG A 259 20.17 15.92 -21.54
C ARG A 259 18.84 16.59 -21.25
N LEU A 260 18.32 16.51 -20.02
CA LEU A 260 17.08 17.21 -19.63
C LEU A 260 17.28 18.72 -19.56
N GLN A 261 18.44 19.17 -19.11
CA GLN A 261 18.78 20.58 -19.02
C GLN A 261 18.78 21.23 -20.40
N SER A 262 19.36 20.57 -21.42
CA SER A 262 19.46 21.08 -22.79
C SER A 262 18.10 21.44 -23.42
N MET A 263 17.01 20.82 -22.95
CA MET A 263 15.65 21.09 -23.45
C MET A 263 15.13 22.49 -23.07
N PHE A 264 15.57 23.04 -21.94
CA PHE A 264 15.08 24.31 -21.40
C PHE A 264 16.19 25.35 -21.23
N ALA A 265 17.45 24.94 -21.22
CA ALA A 265 18.59 25.81 -20.90
C ALA A 265 18.72 27.02 -21.83
N SER A 266 18.58 26.84 -23.14
CA SER A 266 18.70 27.94 -24.11
C SER A 266 17.63 29.01 -23.91
N ARG A 267 16.39 28.60 -23.60
CA ARG A 267 15.25 29.51 -23.36
C ARG A 267 15.40 30.24 -22.03
N VAL A 268 15.80 29.54 -20.97
CA VAL A 268 16.02 30.17 -19.66
C VAL A 268 17.24 31.10 -19.67
N ALA A 269 18.32 30.73 -20.36
CA ALA A 269 19.53 31.55 -20.48
C ALA A 269 19.32 32.80 -21.36
N ALA A 270 18.34 32.81 -22.27
CA ALA A 270 17.99 33.98 -23.07
C ALA A 270 17.16 35.03 -22.30
N LEU A 271 16.60 34.67 -21.13
CA LEU A 271 15.79 35.59 -20.32
C LEU A 271 16.64 36.68 -19.64
N PRO A 272 16.08 37.89 -19.40
CA PRO A 272 16.72 38.90 -18.58
C PRO A 272 17.04 38.43 -17.15
N ASP A 273 18.08 39.01 -16.53
CA ASP A 273 18.51 38.64 -15.17
C ASP A 273 17.38 38.76 -14.13
N ARG A 274 16.56 39.81 -14.22
CA ARG A 274 15.41 40.03 -13.33
C ARG A 274 14.35 38.95 -13.48
N SER A 275 14.08 38.51 -14.71
CA SER A 275 13.17 37.40 -15.00
C SER A 275 13.70 36.10 -14.40
N ARG A 276 15.00 35.81 -14.58
CA ARG A 276 15.64 34.62 -14.01
C ARG A 276 15.60 34.61 -12.48
N GLU A 277 15.82 35.76 -11.84
CA GLU A 277 15.74 35.90 -10.39
C GLU A 277 14.34 35.58 -9.85
N LEU A 278 13.28 36.14 -10.45
CA LEU A 278 11.90 35.83 -10.05
C LEU A 278 11.53 34.37 -10.29
N LEU A 279 11.98 33.79 -11.41
CA LEU A 279 11.77 32.38 -11.69
C LEU A 279 12.51 31.48 -10.70
N LEU A 280 13.72 31.87 -10.26
CA LEU A 280 14.48 31.13 -9.25
C LEU A 280 13.78 31.17 -7.89
N ILE A 281 13.32 32.34 -7.46
CA ILE A 281 12.53 32.50 -6.23
C ILE A 281 11.24 31.68 -6.32
N ALA A 282 10.54 31.73 -7.45
CA ALA A 282 9.32 30.95 -7.68
C ALA A 282 9.54 29.44 -7.66
N ALA A 283 10.64 28.97 -8.28
CA ALA A 283 11.01 27.55 -8.30
C ALA A 283 11.35 27.03 -6.90
N LEU A 284 12.03 27.83 -6.07
CA LEU A 284 12.40 27.46 -4.70
C LEU A 284 11.25 27.61 -3.70
N ASP A 285 10.36 28.58 -3.87
CA ASP A 285 9.18 28.76 -3.04
C ASP A 285 8.20 27.58 -3.16
N GLY A 286 7.97 27.10 -4.39
CA GLY A 286 7.14 25.93 -4.68
C GLY A 286 5.63 26.14 -4.56
N THR A 287 5.15 27.28 -4.04
CA THR A 287 3.71 27.63 -4.00
C THR A 287 3.28 28.49 -5.19
N GLY A 288 4.22 29.23 -5.78
CA GLY A 288 3.93 30.12 -6.91
C GLY A 288 3.12 31.35 -6.52
N ASP A 289 2.95 31.65 -5.23
CA ASP A 289 2.30 32.88 -4.78
C ASP A 289 3.12 34.11 -5.18
N LEU A 290 2.60 34.92 -6.10
CA LEU A 290 3.30 36.10 -6.59
C LEU A 290 3.57 37.12 -5.48
N ALA A 291 2.72 37.22 -4.46
CA ALA A 291 2.96 38.16 -3.36
C ALA A 291 4.20 37.77 -2.55
N ALA A 292 4.37 36.47 -2.27
CA ALA A 292 5.55 35.95 -1.60
C ALA A 292 6.81 36.10 -2.46
N ILE A 293 6.70 35.85 -3.77
CA ILE A 293 7.81 35.99 -4.72
C ILE A 293 8.26 37.46 -4.83
N GLU A 294 7.32 38.40 -4.98
CA GLU A 294 7.62 39.85 -5.03
C GLU A 294 8.23 40.35 -3.72
N ALA A 295 7.69 39.90 -2.57
CA ALA A 295 8.23 40.25 -1.27
C ALA A 295 9.68 39.77 -1.11
N ALA A 296 9.99 38.53 -1.53
CA ALA A 296 11.35 37.99 -1.49
C ALA A 296 12.28 38.67 -2.51
N ALA A 297 11.76 39.13 -3.65
CA ALA A 297 12.54 39.93 -4.59
C ALA A 297 12.91 41.30 -3.99
N ALA A 298 12.14 41.81 -3.03
CA ALA A 298 12.40 43.05 -2.28
C ALA A 298 12.68 44.26 -3.20
N GLY A 299 11.92 44.39 -4.29
CA GLY A 299 12.04 45.48 -5.26
C GLY A 299 13.19 45.35 -6.28
N ARG A 300 13.95 44.25 -6.25
CA ARG A 300 15.01 43.97 -7.25
C ARG A 300 14.42 43.56 -8.61
N ALA A 301 13.24 42.96 -8.58
CA ALA A 301 12.44 42.56 -9.74
C ALA A 301 10.94 42.61 -9.37
N GLY A 302 10.07 42.82 -10.36
CA GLY A 302 8.61 42.86 -10.18
C GLY A 302 7.87 41.99 -11.20
N VAL A 303 6.55 41.79 -11.02
CA VAL A 303 5.75 40.91 -11.89
C VAL A 303 5.89 41.22 -13.38
N ASP A 304 6.07 42.49 -13.78
CA ASP A 304 6.27 42.87 -15.18
C ASP A 304 7.56 42.28 -15.79
N ASP A 305 8.56 41.96 -14.97
CA ASP A 305 9.78 41.27 -15.42
C ASP A 305 9.51 39.80 -15.80
N LEU A 306 8.32 39.23 -15.55
CA LEU A 306 7.93 37.87 -15.98
C LEU A 306 7.36 37.81 -17.40
N VAL A 307 7.03 38.96 -18.01
CA VAL A 307 6.46 39.03 -19.37
C VAL A 307 7.29 38.27 -20.43
N PRO A 308 8.63 38.33 -20.44
CA PRO A 308 9.44 37.53 -21.36
C PRO A 308 9.23 36.01 -21.17
N ALA A 309 9.12 35.54 -19.92
CA ALA A 309 8.93 34.13 -19.61
C ALA A 309 7.52 33.62 -19.97
N GLU A 310 6.49 34.47 -19.88
CA GLU A 310 5.14 34.16 -20.36
C GLU A 310 5.06 34.11 -21.89
N ARG A 311 5.69 35.06 -22.58
CA ARG A 311 5.76 35.09 -24.06
C ARG A 311 6.44 33.85 -24.61
N ASP A 312 7.53 33.44 -23.96
CA ASP A 312 8.22 32.21 -24.28
C ASP A 312 7.48 30.97 -23.77
N ARG A 313 6.28 31.07 -23.17
CA ARG A 313 5.49 29.94 -22.66
C ARG A 313 6.25 29.05 -21.67
N LEU A 314 7.10 29.64 -20.83
CA LEU A 314 7.80 28.92 -19.75
C LEU A 314 6.93 28.88 -18.48
N VAL A 315 6.20 29.95 -18.23
CA VAL A 315 5.27 30.08 -17.11
C VAL A 315 3.91 30.55 -17.59
N ALA A 316 2.90 30.40 -16.72
CA ALA A 316 1.60 31.01 -16.86
C ALA A 316 1.21 31.65 -15.53
N ILE A 317 0.79 32.91 -15.57
CA ILE A 317 0.25 33.61 -14.41
C ILE A 317 -1.27 33.54 -14.46
N SER A 318 -1.87 33.02 -13.40
CA SER A 318 -3.32 32.99 -13.27
C SER A 318 -3.83 34.36 -12.79
N ALA A 319 -4.72 34.97 -13.57
CA ALA A 319 -5.26 36.31 -13.28
C ALA A 319 -6.21 36.34 -12.06
N ASP A 320 -6.80 35.20 -11.70
CA ASP A 320 -7.80 35.04 -10.64
C ASP A 320 -7.19 34.87 -9.24
N ASN A 321 -6.09 34.12 -9.12
CA ASN A 321 -5.47 33.78 -7.84
C ASN A 321 -4.03 34.33 -7.68
N ARG A 322 -3.54 35.10 -8.65
CA ARG A 322 -2.17 35.65 -8.68
C ARG A 322 -1.09 34.60 -8.43
N ARG A 323 -1.25 33.39 -8.98
CA ARG A 323 -0.23 32.34 -8.90
C ARG A 323 0.53 32.18 -10.20
N LEU A 324 1.85 32.11 -10.08
CA LEU A 324 2.76 31.68 -11.12
C LEU A 324 2.78 30.16 -11.16
N THR A 325 2.54 29.59 -12.33
CA THR A 325 2.68 28.16 -12.58
C THR A 325 3.70 27.91 -13.68
N PHE A 326 4.65 27.01 -13.44
CA PHE A 326 5.51 26.52 -14.51
C PHE A 326 4.68 25.64 -15.44
N ARG A 327 4.80 25.86 -16.75
CA ARG A 327 4.10 25.04 -17.75
C ARG A 327 4.49 23.57 -17.62
N HIS A 328 5.74 23.31 -17.24
CA HIS A 328 6.24 21.99 -16.88
C HIS A 328 7.15 22.09 -15.65
N PRO A 329 7.05 21.19 -14.64
CA PRO A 329 7.86 21.23 -13.42
C PRO A 329 9.38 21.31 -13.68
N LEU A 330 9.88 20.53 -14.65
CA LEU A 330 11.28 20.58 -15.12
C LEU A 330 11.81 21.96 -15.52
N ILE A 331 10.96 22.93 -15.86
CA ILE A 331 11.41 24.31 -16.13
C ILE A 331 11.92 24.95 -14.84
N GLY A 332 11.23 24.73 -13.72
CA GLY A 332 11.69 25.14 -12.39
C GLY A 332 13.03 24.47 -12.05
N SER A 333 13.17 23.18 -12.33
CA SER A 333 14.46 22.47 -12.19
C SER A 333 15.58 23.06 -13.03
N ALA A 334 15.31 23.39 -14.29
CA ALA A 334 16.31 24.01 -15.16
C ALA A 334 16.75 25.39 -14.67
N VAL A 335 15.82 26.18 -14.12
CA VAL A 335 16.13 27.49 -13.52
C VAL A 335 17.04 27.33 -12.29
N VAL A 336 16.76 26.36 -11.41
CA VAL A 336 17.58 26.11 -10.22
C VAL A 336 18.96 25.58 -10.59
N GLU A 337 19.06 24.71 -11.59
CA GLU A 337 20.33 24.12 -12.04
C GLU A 337 21.25 25.16 -12.71
N LEU A 338 20.68 26.07 -13.51
CA LEU A 338 21.43 27.17 -14.12
C LEU A 338 21.89 28.23 -13.11
N ALA A 339 21.27 28.28 -11.94
CA ALA A 339 21.62 29.24 -10.89
C ALA A 339 22.89 28.82 -10.15
N THR A 340 23.81 29.77 -9.98
CA THR A 340 25.00 29.58 -9.17
C THR A 340 24.63 29.27 -7.72
N ALA A 341 25.52 28.59 -6.98
CA ALA A 341 25.29 28.31 -5.56
C ALA A 341 25.09 29.60 -4.73
N SER A 342 25.69 30.72 -5.16
CA SER A 342 25.51 32.03 -4.53
C SER A 342 24.11 32.59 -4.74
N GLU A 343 23.58 32.51 -5.97
CA GLU A 343 22.21 32.93 -6.30
C GLU A 343 21.16 32.10 -5.56
N ARG A 344 21.33 30.77 -5.52
CA ARG A 344 20.46 29.87 -4.77
C ARG A 344 20.40 30.23 -3.29
N ARG A 345 21.56 30.40 -2.64
CA ARG A 345 21.60 30.81 -1.22
C ARG A 345 20.95 32.17 -0.97
N ARG A 346 21.16 33.14 -1.86
CA ARG A 346 20.50 34.46 -1.76
C ARG A 346 18.98 34.33 -1.87
N ALA A 347 18.49 33.55 -2.82
CA ALA A 347 17.06 33.30 -3.01
C ALA A 347 16.44 32.57 -1.80
N HIS A 348 17.09 31.53 -1.27
CA HIS A 348 16.65 30.86 -0.04
C HIS A 348 16.63 31.83 1.15
N ARG A 349 17.66 32.67 1.34
CA ARG A 349 17.66 33.66 2.43
C ARG A 349 16.52 34.67 2.28
N ALA A 350 16.31 35.19 1.09
CA ALA A 350 15.21 36.10 0.81
C ALA A 350 13.82 35.48 1.06
N LEU A 351 13.63 34.20 0.73
CA LEU A 351 12.41 33.46 1.06
C LEU A 351 12.26 33.26 2.57
N ALA A 352 13.34 32.94 3.28
CA ALA A 352 13.30 32.79 4.73
C ALA A 352 12.89 34.09 5.46
N ASP A 353 13.29 35.26 4.94
CA ASP A 353 13.00 36.57 5.52
C ASP A 353 11.51 36.95 5.41
N VAL A 354 10.79 36.45 4.40
CA VAL A 354 9.36 36.74 4.19
C VAL A 354 8.42 35.70 4.81
N LEU A 355 8.93 34.53 5.20
CA LEU A 355 8.14 33.41 5.73
C LEU A 355 7.93 33.47 7.26
N GLY A 356 7.77 34.67 7.84
CA GLY A 356 7.80 34.93 9.28
C GLY A 356 7.00 33.94 10.16
N GLU A 357 5.72 33.71 9.85
CA GLU A 357 4.85 32.80 10.61
C GLU A 357 4.93 31.33 10.15
N GLN A 358 5.53 31.06 8.99
CA GLN A 358 5.63 29.72 8.40
C GLN A 358 6.95 29.03 8.81
N LEU A 359 7.08 28.78 10.12
CA LEU A 359 8.33 28.33 10.75
C LEU A 359 8.99 27.12 10.09
N GLU A 360 8.23 26.12 9.64
CA GLU A 360 8.77 24.92 8.99
C GLU A 360 9.43 25.24 7.64
N ARG A 361 8.78 26.06 6.81
CA ARG A 361 9.33 26.48 5.51
C ARG A 361 10.52 27.41 5.71
N ARG A 362 10.40 28.35 6.66
CA ARG A 362 11.49 29.25 7.03
C ARG A 362 12.74 28.48 7.47
N ALA A 363 12.60 27.48 8.35
CA ALA A 363 13.71 26.64 8.79
C ALA A 363 14.41 25.93 7.62
N TRP A 364 13.62 25.37 6.68
CA TRP A 364 14.13 24.73 5.47
C TRP A 364 14.96 25.70 4.61
N HIS A 365 14.42 26.89 4.32
CA HIS A 365 15.13 27.88 3.52
C HIS A 365 16.39 28.42 4.23
N LEU A 366 16.37 28.60 5.56
CA LEU A 366 17.58 28.94 6.33
C LEU A 366 18.64 27.82 6.23
N GLY A 367 18.21 26.56 6.29
CA GLY A 367 19.05 25.38 6.09
C GLY A 367 19.76 25.41 4.74
N GLU A 368 19.05 25.64 3.65
CA GLU A 368 19.63 25.72 2.30
C GLU A 368 20.48 26.98 2.06
N ALA A 369 20.25 28.05 2.82
CA ALA A 369 21.04 29.29 2.74
C ALA A 369 22.35 29.24 3.55
N ALA A 370 22.52 28.25 4.45
CA ALA A 370 23.68 28.12 5.31
C ALA A 370 24.96 27.78 4.50
N VAL A 371 26.09 28.37 4.90
CA VAL A 371 27.41 28.17 4.23
C VAL A 371 28.27 27.12 4.95
N GLY A 372 27.97 26.85 6.22
CA GLY A 372 28.64 25.87 7.06
C GLY A 372 27.77 25.55 8.28
N PRO A 373 28.32 24.88 9.30
CA PRO A 373 27.59 24.53 10.51
C PRO A 373 27.00 25.75 11.22
N ASP A 374 25.74 25.63 11.67
CA ASP A 374 24.98 26.65 12.39
C ASP A 374 23.95 25.96 13.30
N GLU A 375 24.21 25.97 14.61
CA GLU A 375 23.34 25.32 15.60
C GLU A 375 21.95 25.96 15.67
N THR A 376 21.83 27.27 15.40
CA THR A 376 20.53 27.95 15.44
C THR A 376 19.63 27.42 14.33
N VAL A 377 20.19 27.23 13.13
CA VAL A 377 19.46 26.67 11.99
C VAL A 377 19.19 25.17 12.18
N ALA A 378 20.15 24.42 12.71
CA ALA A 378 19.98 23.00 13.01
C ALA A 378 18.84 22.76 14.02
N ALA A 379 18.78 23.54 15.10
CA ALA A 379 17.70 23.46 16.09
C ALA A 379 16.33 23.85 15.51
N LEU A 380 16.27 24.83 14.61
CA LEU A 380 15.02 25.20 13.92
C LEU A 380 14.52 24.08 13.00
N LEU A 381 15.43 23.40 12.29
CA LEU A 381 15.10 22.24 11.45
C LEU A 381 14.63 21.04 12.28
N GLU A 382 15.25 20.81 13.44
CA GLU A 382 14.85 19.78 14.39
C GLU A 382 13.42 20.02 14.92
N GLU A 383 13.09 21.25 15.33
CA GLU A 383 11.72 21.60 15.74
C GLU A 383 10.72 21.49 14.57
N ALA A 384 11.14 21.85 13.35
CA ALA A 384 10.32 21.65 12.15
C ALA A 384 10.05 20.16 11.88
N ALA A 385 11.04 19.28 12.11
CA ALA A 385 10.87 17.84 11.98
C ALA A 385 9.83 17.29 12.98
N ARG A 386 9.89 17.72 14.25
CA ARG A 386 8.91 17.33 15.27
C ARG A 386 7.49 17.77 14.92
N ARG A 387 7.32 18.96 14.32
CA ARG A 387 6.02 19.45 13.83
C ARG A 387 5.49 18.64 12.66
N ARG A 388 6.35 18.28 11.71
CA ARG A 388 6.02 17.41 10.58
C ARG A 388 5.57 16.04 11.06
N LEU A 389 6.26 15.46 12.04
CA LEU A 389 5.85 14.18 12.65
C LEU A 389 4.46 14.23 13.26
N ARG A 390 4.13 15.27 14.03
CA ARG A 390 2.79 15.46 14.60
C ARG A 390 1.67 15.56 13.56
N ARG A 391 2.01 15.87 12.30
CA ARG A 391 1.08 15.94 11.16
C ARG A 391 1.14 14.73 10.24
N GLY A 392 1.96 13.72 10.56
CA GLY A 392 2.12 12.49 9.78
C GLY A 392 3.15 12.56 8.65
N ASP A 393 3.90 13.65 8.50
CA ASP A 393 4.96 13.79 7.47
C ASP A 393 6.31 13.28 7.99
N ALA A 394 6.41 11.96 8.15
CA ALA A 394 7.63 11.33 8.65
C ALA A 394 8.82 11.46 7.69
N LEU A 395 8.58 11.36 6.37
CA LEU A 395 9.63 11.51 5.37
C LEU A 395 10.22 12.93 5.42
N GLY A 396 9.36 13.94 5.49
CA GLY A 396 9.78 15.32 5.64
C GLY A 396 10.51 15.58 6.96
N ALA A 397 10.19 14.83 8.02
CA ALA A 397 10.91 14.89 9.29
C ALA A 397 12.30 14.26 9.23
N VAL A 398 12.44 13.04 8.66
CA VAL A 398 13.75 12.41 8.41
C VAL A 398 14.65 13.32 7.57
N THR A 399 14.08 13.94 6.54
CA THR A 399 14.79 14.89 5.68
C THR A 399 15.27 16.11 6.46
N ALA A 400 14.42 16.70 7.30
CA ALA A 400 14.77 17.85 8.12
C ALA A 400 15.82 17.51 9.19
N LEU A 401 15.71 16.35 9.86
CA LEU A 401 16.70 15.87 10.84
C LEU A 401 18.05 15.57 10.20
N THR A 402 18.07 14.97 9.02
CA THR A 402 19.30 14.70 8.26
C THR A 402 19.97 16.02 7.86
N ARG A 403 19.18 17.03 7.43
CA ARG A 403 19.72 18.37 7.14
C ARG A 403 20.21 19.08 8.40
N ALA A 404 19.50 18.95 9.51
CA ALA A 404 19.91 19.49 10.81
C ALA A 404 21.24 18.88 11.27
N ALA A 405 21.42 17.57 11.10
CA ALA A 405 22.65 16.88 11.41
C ALA A 405 23.84 17.44 10.62
N GLY A 406 23.70 17.64 9.31
CA GLY A 406 24.75 18.23 8.46
C GLY A 406 25.07 19.71 8.76
N LEU A 407 24.26 20.38 9.59
CA LEU A 407 24.50 21.75 10.07
C LEU A 407 24.92 21.79 11.55
N SER A 408 24.98 20.66 12.24
CA SER A 408 25.43 20.57 13.62
C SER A 408 26.91 20.94 13.74
N PRO A 409 27.29 21.87 14.65
CA PRO A 409 28.70 22.17 14.90
C PRO A 409 29.45 21.07 15.68
N THR A 410 28.74 20.27 16.48
CA THR A 410 29.33 19.19 17.29
C THR A 410 29.02 17.82 16.69
N ALA A 411 30.00 16.91 16.75
CA ALA A 411 29.81 15.52 16.31
C ALA A 411 28.77 14.77 17.17
N ALA A 412 28.59 15.17 18.43
CA ALA A 412 27.57 14.60 19.30
C ALA A 412 26.14 14.95 18.82
N ASP A 413 25.89 16.22 18.47
CA ASP A 413 24.57 16.66 17.97
C ASP A 413 24.28 16.14 16.56
N GLU A 414 25.30 16.07 15.70
CA GLU A 414 25.20 15.41 14.39
C GLU A 414 24.78 13.94 14.55
N SER A 415 25.48 13.18 15.39
CA SER A 415 25.17 11.79 15.67
C SER A 415 23.77 11.61 16.27
N ARG A 416 23.38 12.47 17.23
CA ARG A 416 22.05 12.47 17.86
C ARG A 416 20.93 12.66 16.85
N ARG A 417 21.03 13.67 15.97
CA ARG A 417 20.02 13.98 14.95
C ARG A 417 19.93 12.91 13.87
N LEU A 418 21.04 12.29 13.48
CA LEU A 418 21.04 11.12 12.59
C LEU A 418 20.38 9.89 13.24
N ALA A 419 20.63 9.66 14.53
CA ALA A 419 20.00 8.59 15.28
C ALA A 419 18.48 8.81 15.42
N GLU A 420 18.04 10.05 15.67
CA GLU A 420 16.62 10.43 15.68
C GLU A 420 15.98 10.24 14.29
N ALA A 421 16.67 10.65 13.21
CA ALA A 421 16.22 10.42 11.84
C ALA A 421 16.04 8.92 11.55
N ALA A 422 16.99 8.09 12.00
CA ALA A 422 16.89 6.64 11.87
C ALA A 422 15.69 6.08 12.63
N TYR A 423 15.48 6.50 13.89
CA TYR A 423 14.34 6.09 14.70
C TYR A 423 13.02 6.42 14.00
N VAL A 424 12.86 7.65 13.53
CA VAL A 424 11.67 8.12 12.81
C VAL A 424 11.44 7.32 11.54
N GLY A 425 12.50 7.04 10.78
CA GLY A 425 12.43 6.22 9.57
C GLY A 425 11.90 4.81 9.84
N VAL A 426 12.47 4.11 10.84
CA VAL A 426 11.99 2.76 11.19
C VAL A 426 10.56 2.77 11.72
N ASP A 427 10.19 3.78 12.50
CA ASP A 427 8.84 3.87 13.06
C ASP A 427 7.78 4.11 11.97
N SER A 428 8.15 4.77 10.87
CA SER A 428 7.18 5.34 9.94
C SER A 428 7.06 4.68 8.57
N SER A 429 8.18 4.38 7.90
CA SER A 429 8.17 3.95 6.49
C SER A 429 8.46 2.46 6.29
N GLY A 430 9.02 1.77 7.29
CA GLY A 430 9.45 0.37 7.16
C GLY A 430 10.70 0.19 6.31
N GLU A 431 11.37 1.28 5.93
CA GLU A 431 12.61 1.25 5.13
C GLU A 431 13.80 0.91 6.06
N LEU A 432 13.89 -0.36 6.46
CA LEU A 432 14.89 -0.86 7.43
C LEU A 432 16.34 -0.62 6.96
N GLU A 433 16.58 -0.64 5.65
CA GLU A 433 17.91 -0.38 5.07
C GLU A 433 18.35 1.08 5.21
N ASP A 434 17.43 2.03 5.05
CA ASP A 434 17.70 3.46 5.17
C ASP A 434 18.05 3.79 6.62
N ALA A 435 17.25 3.31 7.57
CA ALA A 435 17.53 3.47 8.98
C ALA A 435 18.83 2.78 9.44
N SER A 436 19.13 1.59 8.93
CA SER A 436 20.40 0.90 9.22
C SER A 436 21.60 1.75 8.80
N ARG A 437 21.52 2.41 7.65
CA ARG A 437 22.58 3.28 7.13
C ARG A 437 22.67 4.60 7.89
N LEU A 438 21.55 5.22 8.26
CA LEU A 438 21.54 6.42 9.12
C LEU A 438 22.18 6.13 10.50
N LEU A 439 21.91 4.96 11.09
CA LEU A 439 22.59 4.52 12.32
C LEU A 439 24.08 4.27 12.11
N ALA A 440 24.47 3.68 10.99
CA ALA A 440 25.89 3.50 10.66
C ALA A 440 26.59 4.86 10.54
N GLY A 441 25.97 5.83 9.88
CA GLY A 441 26.44 7.22 9.81
C GLY A 441 26.60 7.85 11.20
N ALA A 442 25.57 7.76 12.05
CA ALA A 442 25.62 8.26 13.42
C ALA A 442 26.79 7.66 14.23
N ARG A 443 27.05 6.35 14.06
CA ARG A 443 28.17 5.65 14.73
C ARG A 443 29.54 6.05 14.19
N LEU A 444 29.65 6.33 12.89
CA LEU A 444 30.91 6.80 12.28
C LEU A 444 31.29 8.20 12.77
N VAL A 445 30.30 9.09 12.89
CA VAL A 445 30.50 10.48 13.35
C VAL A 445 30.95 10.52 14.81
N HIS A 446 30.34 9.70 15.68
CA HIS A 446 30.70 9.66 17.10
C HIS A 446 30.76 8.22 17.65
N PRO A 447 31.90 7.52 17.50
CA PRO A 447 32.05 6.09 17.81
C PRO A 447 31.87 5.70 19.28
N GLY A 448 31.80 6.66 20.21
CA GLY A 448 31.65 6.41 21.66
C GLY A 448 30.24 6.57 22.23
N THR A 449 29.31 7.22 21.53
CA THR A 449 27.95 7.52 22.05
C THR A 449 26.84 6.73 21.36
N GLY A 450 27.15 5.97 20.31
CA GLY A 450 26.17 5.12 19.62
C GLY A 450 25.48 4.07 20.53
N GLN A 451 26.02 3.82 21.72
CA GLN A 451 25.44 2.97 22.77
C GLN A 451 24.66 3.76 23.86
N GLN A 452 24.86 5.07 23.98
CA GLN A 452 24.20 5.94 24.98
C GLN A 452 23.03 6.74 24.40
N SER A 453 22.97 6.91 23.07
CA SER A 453 21.83 7.58 22.44
C SER A 453 20.58 6.69 22.51
N LEU A 454 19.54 7.18 23.20
CA LEU A 454 18.24 6.51 23.29
C LEU A 454 17.58 6.31 21.93
N HIS A 455 17.67 7.28 21.01
CA HIS A 455 17.17 7.12 19.65
C HIS A 455 17.94 6.06 18.87
N ALA A 456 19.27 6.03 18.99
CA ALA A 456 20.08 5.01 18.34
C ALA A 456 19.73 3.61 18.88
N ALA A 457 19.49 3.52 20.18
CA ALA A 457 19.11 2.29 20.84
C ALA A 457 17.73 1.81 20.43
N ALA A 458 16.73 2.69 20.44
CA ALA A 458 15.37 2.38 20.01
C ALA A 458 15.31 2.00 18.52
N ALA A 459 16.01 2.72 17.65
CA ALA A 459 16.10 2.38 16.23
C ALA A 459 16.80 1.02 16.02
N SER A 460 17.90 0.76 16.73
CA SER A 460 18.61 -0.53 16.67
C SER A 460 17.74 -1.68 17.17
N ALA A 461 17.00 -1.47 18.26
CA ALA A 461 16.05 -2.43 18.78
C ALA A 461 14.96 -2.73 17.75
N PHE A 462 14.40 -1.73 17.06
CA PHE A 462 13.42 -2.00 16.00
C PHE A 462 14.00 -2.76 14.81
N LEU A 463 15.23 -2.46 14.39
CA LEU A 463 15.88 -3.20 13.30
C LEU A 463 16.11 -4.66 13.70
N LEU A 464 16.59 -4.92 14.92
CA LEU A 464 16.79 -6.27 15.45
C LEU A 464 15.48 -7.05 15.52
N ILE A 465 14.40 -6.42 15.98
CA ILE A 465 13.06 -7.01 16.05
C ILE A 465 12.54 -7.37 14.65
N ASN A 466 12.71 -6.49 13.66
CA ASN A 466 12.11 -6.70 12.33
C ASN A 466 12.93 -7.61 11.40
N ARG A 467 14.27 -7.57 11.48
CA ARG A 467 15.15 -8.41 10.65
C ARG A 467 15.31 -9.81 11.23
N ASP A 468 15.96 -9.87 12.39
CA ASP A 468 16.39 -11.14 12.98
C ASP A 468 15.36 -11.66 13.99
N GLY A 469 14.54 -10.76 14.55
CA GLY A 469 13.61 -11.02 15.63
C GLY A 469 14.27 -11.26 16.98
N ASP A 470 15.51 -10.81 17.17
CA ASP A 470 16.26 -11.00 18.41
C ASP A 470 15.76 -10.04 19.51
N ILE A 471 14.73 -10.48 20.23
CA ILE A 471 14.09 -9.70 21.30
C ILE A 471 15.03 -9.53 22.49
N ASP A 472 15.83 -10.54 22.82
CA ASP A 472 16.72 -10.50 23.98
C ASP A 472 17.83 -9.47 23.79
N THR A 473 18.43 -9.41 22.60
CA THR A 473 19.44 -8.40 22.27
C THR A 473 18.81 -7.01 22.19
N ALA A 474 17.64 -6.87 21.57
CA ALA A 474 16.91 -5.60 21.53
C ALA A 474 16.59 -5.07 22.94
N TYR A 475 16.13 -5.95 23.84
CA TYR A 475 15.86 -5.66 25.25
C TYR A 475 17.12 -5.22 25.99
N ARG A 476 18.20 -6.00 25.95
CA ARG A 476 19.47 -5.66 26.63
C ARG A 476 20.03 -4.33 26.16
N LEU A 477 19.96 -4.08 24.86
CA LEU A 477 20.46 -2.86 24.25
C LEU A 477 19.68 -1.64 24.74
N LEU A 478 18.35 -1.73 24.77
CA LEU A 478 17.50 -0.62 25.21
C LEU A 478 17.62 -0.36 26.72
N VAL A 479 17.64 -1.41 27.54
CA VAL A 479 17.87 -1.31 28.99
C VAL A 479 19.22 -0.64 29.28
N GLY A 480 20.30 -1.10 28.63
CA GLY A 480 21.63 -0.51 28.83
C GLY A 480 21.71 0.95 28.41
N ALA A 481 21.03 1.35 27.34
CA ALA A 481 20.96 2.74 26.90
C ALA A 481 20.19 3.64 27.87
N ILE A 482 19.10 3.15 28.47
CA ILE A 482 18.34 3.86 29.52
C ILE A 482 19.17 3.96 30.81
N GLU A 483 19.89 2.91 31.21
CA GLU A 483 20.69 2.94 32.44
C GLU A 483 21.89 3.88 32.37
N SER A 484 22.50 3.99 31.19
CA SER A 484 23.73 4.75 30.96
C SER A 484 23.50 6.14 30.36
N GLY A 485 22.26 6.53 30.10
CA GLY A 485 21.91 7.81 29.51
C GLY A 485 21.98 8.99 30.50
N ASP A 486 22.30 10.18 29.98
CA ASP A 486 22.42 11.42 30.77
C ASP A 486 21.10 12.22 30.86
N HIS A 487 19.95 11.57 30.63
CA HIS A 487 18.61 12.19 30.59
C HIS A 487 18.08 12.67 31.96
N GLY A 488 18.83 12.47 33.05
CA GLY A 488 18.47 12.95 34.39
C GLY A 488 17.15 12.40 34.94
N TRP A 489 16.60 11.35 34.33
CA TRP A 489 15.25 10.83 34.57
C TRP A 489 14.14 11.90 34.40
N ASP A 490 14.34 12.84 33.47
CA ASP A 490 13.33 13.86 33.16
C ASP A 490 12.15 13.22 32.39
N ALA A 491 10.95 13.31 32.97
CA ALA A 491 9.73 12.80 32.36
C ALA A 491 9.27 13.59 31.12
N SER A 492 9.87 14.75 30.85
CA SER A 492 9.67 15.55 29.64
C SER A 492 10.65 15.23 28.51
N ASP A 493 11.62 14.33 28.73
CA ASP A 493 12.50 13.82 27.68
C ASP A 493 11.75 12.83 26.78
N ASP A 494 11.35 13.30 25.59
CA ASP A 494 10.65 12.49 24.59
C ASP A 494 11.41 11.20 24.23
N ALA A 495 12.74 11.23 24.14
CA ALA A 495 13.53 10.05 23.77
C ALA A 495 13.47 8.98 24.86
N LEU A 496 13.52 9.39 26.13
CA LEU A 496 13.37 8.49 27.28
C LEU A 496 11.97 7.88 27.32
N ILE A 497 10.94 8.70 27.15
CA ILE A 497 9.56 8.22 27.18
C ILE A 497 9.26 7.28 26.01
N GLU A 498 9.76 7.57 24.80
CA GLU A 498 9.66 6.67 23.65
C GLU A 498 10.38 5.34 23.90
N ALA A 499 11.58 5.37 24.49
CA ALA A 499 12.33 4.18 24.86
C ALA A 499 11.57 3.33 25.90
N LEU A 500 10.94 3.94 26.91
CA LEU A 500 10.15 3.20 27.91
C LEU A 500 8.89 2.56 27.31
N HIS A 501 8.21 3.22 26.35
CA HIS A 501 7.10 2.60 25.63
C HIS A 501 7.55 1.40 24.78
N LEU A 502 8.73 1.48 24.15
CA LEU A 502 9.30 0.34 23.45
C LEU A 502 9.70 -0.78 24.41
N LEU A 503 10.23 -0.43 25.58
CA LEU A 503 10.59 -1.40 26.61
C LEU A 503 9.37 -2.19 27.08
N VAL A 504 8.22 -1.55 27.31
CA VAL A 504 6.94 -2.25 27.60
C VAL A 504 6.65 -3.34 26.56
N LEU A 505 6.76 -3.01 25.27
CA LEU A 505 6.49 -3.95 24.19
C LEU A 505 7.52 -5.09 24.18
N LEU A 506 8.81 -4.80 24.39
CA LEU A 506 9.86 -5.80 24.49
C LEU A 506 9.66 -6.76 25.66
N CYS A 507 9.28 -6.26 26.84
CA CYS A 507 8.93 -7.10 28.00
C CYS A 507 7.76 -8.05 27.66
N TRP A 508 6.75 -7.54 26.94
CA TRP A 508 5.61 -8.34 26.50
C TRP A 508 5.97 -9.39 25.44
N TYR A 509 6.77 -9.02 24.43
CA TYR A 509 7.26 -9.95 23.41
C TYR A 509 8.14 -11.05 24.00
N GLY A 510 9.00 -10.69 24.97
CA GLY A 510 9.89 -11.63 25.66
C GLY A 510 9.15 -12.57 26.62
N GLY A 511 7.96 -12.19 27.11
CA GLY A 511 7.04 -13.10 27.81
C GLY A 511 7.58 -13.70 29.12
N ALA A 512 8.48 -12.98 29.79
CA ALA A 512 9.11 -13.39 31.05
C ALA A 512 8.95 -12.31 32.13
N PRO A 513 8.51 -12.64 33.37
CA PRO A 513 8.31 -11.68 34.46
C PRO A 513 9.54 -10.83 34.80
N GLU A 514 10.73 -11.41 34.69
CA GLU A 514 12.00 -10.76 35.06
C GLU A 514 12.31 -9.55 34.17
N LEU A 515 11.81 -9.54 32.92
CA LEU A 515 12.00 -8.44 31.98
C LEU A 515 11.28 -7.16 32.41
N TRP A 516 10.26 -7.25 33.27
CA TRP A 516 9.49 -6.09 33.71
C TRP A 516 10.16 -5.31 34.85
N GLN A 517 11.09 -5.92 35.58
CA GLN A 517 11.72 -5.31 36.76
C GLN A 517 12.50 -4.01 36.43
N PRO A 518 13.33 -3.96 35.36
CA PRO A 518 14.01 -2.71 35.00
C PRO A 518 13.04 -1.61 34.59
N LEU A 519 11.97 -1.93 33.85
CA LEU A 519 10.95 -0.95 33.45
C LEU A 519 10.35 -0.25 34.68
N PHE A 520 9.91 -0.99 35.70
CA PHE A 520 9.34 -0.39 36.90
C PHE A 520 10.37 0.43 37.67
N THR A 521 11.61 -0.06 37.77
CA THR A 521 12.72 0.68 38.38
C THR A 521 12.98 2.01 37.68
N PHE A 522 12.89 2.05 36.35
CA PHE A 522 13.07 3.27 35.56
C PHE A 522 11.90 4.24 35.73
N MET A 523 10.66 3.72 35.72
CA MET A 523 9.47 4.53 35.96
C MET A 523 9.50 5.19 37.34
N ASP A 524 9.93 4.48 38.39
CA ASP A 524 10.01 5.03 39.75
C ASP A 524 11.06 6.15 39.90
N ARG A 525 12.02 6.25 38.97
CA ARG A 525 13.04 7.30 38.95
C ARG A 525 12.62 8.56 38.21
N LEU A 526 11.55 8.49 37.40
CA LEU A 526 11.13 9.63 36.59
C LEU A 526 10.69 10.81 37.46
N THR A 527 11.14 12.01 37.11
CA THR A 527 10.77 13.27 37.77
C THR A 527 10.20 14.25 36.73
N PRO A 528 9.08 14.96 37.03
CA PRO A 528 8.31 14.94 38.27
C PRO A 528 7.51 13.64 38.50
N GLU A 529 6.78 13.14 37.49
CA GLU A 529 6.06 11.87 37.56
C GLU A 529 6.00 11.19 36.17
N PRO A 530 5.87 9.85 36.09
CA PRO A 530 5.75 9.16 34.81
C PRO A 530 4.58 9.68 33.99
N PRO A 531 4.73 9.84 32.65
CA PRO A 531 3.62 10.22 31.80
C PRO A 531 2.45 9.26 31.95
N GLU A 532 1.25 9.83 32.03
CA GLU A 532 0.05 9.10 32.38
C GLU A 532 -0.21 7.86 31.50
N LEU A 533 -0.07 8.02 30.18
CA LEU A 533 -0.32 6.94 29.24
C LEU A 533 0.66 5.77 29.45
N LEU A 534 1.93 6.06 29.77
CA LEU A 534 2.92 5.02 30.07
C LEU A 534 2.54 4.26 31.34
N ARG A 535 2.10 4.97 32.38
CA ARG A 535 1.62 4.39 33.64
C ARG A 535 0.38 3.51 33.45
N VAL A 536 -0.60 3.99 32.69
CA VAL A 536 -1.82 3.22 32.40
C VAL A 536 -1.49 1.97 31.56
N ILE A 537 -0.63 2.09 30.54
CA ILE A 537 -0.22 0.95 29.72
C ILE A 537 0.49 -0.12 30.57
N SER A 538 1.44 0.25 31.45
CA SER A 538 2.17 -0.75 32.25
C SER A 538 1.23 -1.55 33.17
N GLN A 539 0.15 -0.93 33.65
CA GLN A 539 -0.85 -1.56 34.52
C GLN A 539 -1.92 -2.38 33.77
N THR A 540 -2.37 -1.90 32.61
CA THR A 540 -3.48 -2.51 31.85
C THR A 540 -3.03 -3.49 30.76
N PHE A 541 -1.77 -3.39 30.35
CA PHE A 541 -1.18 -4.26 29.33
C PHE A 541 -0.15 -5.24 29.89
N GLY A 542 0.64 -4.82 30.90
CA GLY A 542 1.66 -5.66 31.53
C GLY A 542 1.06 -6.77 32.39
N ASP A 543 0.48 -6.41 33.53
CA ASP A 543 -0.19 -7.38 34.43
C ASP A 543 -1.60 -6.89 34.84
N PRO A 544 -2.55 -6.85 33.88
CA PRO A 544 -3.92 -6.39 34.12
C PRO A 544 -4.64 -7.18 35.20
N ALA A 545 -4.37 -8.49 35.33
CA ALA A 545 -4.99 -9.37 36.31
C ALA A 545 -4.65 -9.00 37.76
N ARG A 546 -3.61 -8.18 38.01
CA ARG A 546 -3.26 -7.69 39.35
C ARG A 546 -3.42 -6.18 39.47
N THR A 547 -3.00 -5.43 38.45
CA THR A 547 -2.79 -3.98 38.55
C THR A 547 -3.78 -3.14 37.74
N GLY A 548 -4.64 -3.76 36.93
CA GLY A 548 -5.44 -3.06 35.93
C GLY A 548 -6.62 -2.22 36.44
N PRO A 549 -7.50 -2.68 37.35
CA PRO A 549 -8.70 -1.92 37.72
C PRO A 549 -8.47 -0.50 38.23
N PRO A 550 -7.44 -0.21 39.06
CA PRO A 550 -7.12 1.16 39.48
C PRO A 550 -6.81 2.11 38.31
N ALA A 551 -6.38 1.60 37.15
CA ALA A 551 -6.04 2.41 35.98
C ALA A 551 -7.25 2.72 35.07
N LEU A 552 -8.39 2.03 35.23
CA LEU A 552 -9.53 2.14 34.30
C LEU A 552 -10.15 3.54 34.22
N PRO A 553 -10.35 4.29 35.33
CA PRO A 553 -10.87 5.66 35.24
C PRO A 553 -9.99 6.55 34.37
N ARG A 554 -8.67 6.39 34.52
CA ARG A 554 -7.68 7.17 33.77
C ARG A 554 -7.56 6.72 32.31
N LEU A 555 -7.71 5.43 32.04
CA LEU A 555 -7.86 4.91 30.68
C LEU A 555 -9.09 5.53 29.99
N ALA A 556 -10.23 5.65 30.68
CA ALA A 556 -11.42 6.27 30.12
C ALA A 556 -11.21 7.75 29.75
N GLU A 557 -10.47 8.50 30.57
CA GLU A 557 -10.08 9.89 30.25
C GLU A 557 -9.13 9.97 29.03
N LEU A 558 -8.19 9.04 28.92
CA LEU A 558 -7.29 8.96 27.76
C LEU A 558 -8.05 8.60 26.48
N ILE A 559 -9.02 7.70 26.55
CA ILE A 559 -9.92 7.34 25.44
C ILE A 559 -10.75 8.55 25.01
N ALA A 560 -11.33 9.30 25.95
CA ALA A 560 -12.13 10.49 25.66
C ALA A 560 -11.32 11.60 24.96
N THR A 561 -10.00 11.60 25.15
CA THR A 561 -9.06 12.59 24.61
C THR A 561 -8.07 11.99 23.60
N VAL A 562 -8.42 10.86 22.96
CA VAL A 562 -7.49 10.13 22.08
C VAL A 562 -7.07 10.95 20.85
N GLY A 563 -7.97 11.77 20.30
CA GLY A 563 -7.70 12.60 19.12
C GLY A 563 -7.37 11.79 17.86
N ASP A 564 -6.69 12.45 16.90
CA ASP A 564 -6.35 11.89 15.58
C ASP A 564 -4.86 11.52 15.44
N ASP A 565 -4.05 11.66 16.50
CA ASP A 565 -2.61 11.34 16.45
C ASP A 565 -2.38 9.82 16.34
N PRO A 566 -1.74 9.31 15.26
CA PRO A 566 -1.56 7.88 15.04
C PRO A 566 -0.86 7.15 16.19
N THR A 567 0.14 7.79 16.80
CA THR A 567 0.91 7.21 17.90
C THR A 567 0.05 7.05 19.15
N ARG A 568 -0.69 8.10 19.51
CA ARG A 568 -1.63 8.10 20.64
C ARG A 568 -2.76 7.10 20.45
N VAL A 569 -3.37 7.04 19.25
CA VAL A 569 -4.43 6.07 18.93
C VAL A 569 -3.96 4.63 19.16
N VAL A 570 -2.76 4.27 18.67
CA VAL A 570 -2.22 2.93 18.86
C VAL A 570 -1.89 2.66 20.33
N ARG A 571 -1.27 3.60 21.04
CA ARG A 571 -0.91 3.43 22.46
C ARG A 571 -2.12 3.29 23.38
N VAL A 572 -3.13 4.15 23.21
CA VAL A 572 -4.41 4.02 23.92
C VAL A 572 -5.09 2.70 23.57
N GLY A 573 -4.97 2.27 22.31
CA GLY A 573 -5.43 0.94 21.89
C GLY A 573 -4.73 -0.20 22.61
N THR A 574 -3.40 -0.14 22.74
CA THR A 574 -2.62 -1.13 23.50
C THR A 574 -3.09 -1.22 24.96
N ALA A 575 -3.30 -0.10 25.64
CA ALA A 575 -3.87 -0.07 26.99
C ALA A 575 -5.30 -0.63 27.08
N SER A 576 -6.03 -0.61 25.97
CA SER A 576 -7.45 -0.99 25.90
C SER A 576 -7.69 -2.45 25.51
N VAL A 577 -6.64 -3.19 25.13
CA VAL A 577 -6.74 -4.59 24.63
C VAL A 577 -7.35 -5.51 25.68
N PHE A 578 -6.74 -5.62 26.86
CA PHE A 578 -7.14 -6.58 27.87
C PHE A 578 -8.32 -6.13 28.76
N PRO A 579 -8.54 -4.82 28.97
CA PRO A 579 -9.77 -4.33 29.61
C PRO A 579 -11.03 -4.33 28.72
N ASP A 580 -10.97 -4.85 27.48
CA ASP A 580 -12.08 -4.86 26.50
C ASP A 580 -12.63 -3.45 26.16
N ARG A 581 -11.75 -2.43 26.06
CA ARG A 581 -12.14 -1.03 25.80
C ARG A 581 -11.89 -0.57 24.36
N LEU A 582 -11.40 -1.46 23.48
CA LEU A 582 -11.15 -1.16 22.06
C LEU A 582 -12.39 -0.63 21.32
N GLY A 583 -13.58 -1.08 21.72
CA GLY A 583 -14.85 -0.64 21.13
C GLY A 583 -15.18 0.84 21.35
N ASP A 584 -14.63 1.49 22.39
CA ASP A 584 -15.02 2.84 22.80
C ASP A 584 -14.50 3.95 21.87
N PHE A 585 -13.40 3.69 21.17
CA PHE A 585 -12.77 4.64 20.25
C PHE A 585 -12.54 4.03 18.86
N ARG A 586 -13.37 3.04 18.47
CA ARG A 586 -13.29 2.37 17.17
C ARG A 586 -13.27 3.35 15.98
N TRP A 587 -13.91 4.50 16.13
CA TRP A 587 -13.90 5.58 15.13
C TRP A 587 -12.47 6.05 14.82
N ALA A 588 -11.61 6.22 15.84
CA ALA A 588 -10.24 6.69 15.66
C ALA A 588 -9.37 5.58 15.05
N THR A 589 -9.54 4.33 15.49
CA THR A 589 -8.84 3.17 14.91
C THR A 589 -9.19 2.96 13.43
N ARG A 590 -10.47 3.07 13.06
CA ARG A 590 -10.91 2.98 11.65
C ARG A 590 -10.36 4.12 10.80
N ARG A 591 -10.41 5.34 11.31
CA ARG A 591 -9.83 6.49 10.62
C ARG A 591 -8.34 6.33 10.37
N LEU A 592 -7.58 5.80 11.34
CA LEU A 592 -6.17 5.50 11.18
C LEU A 592 -5.92 4.43 10.10
N ILE A 593 -6.77 3.40 10.02
CA ILE A 593 -6.71 2.40 8.94
C ILE A 593 -7.00 3.05 7.58
N GLU A 594 -8.00 3.92 7.48
CA GLU A 594 -8.32 4.65 6.25
C GLU A 594 -7.15 5.55 5.80
N GLN A 595 -6.53 6.27 6.74
CA GLN A 595 -5.32 7.06 6.47
C GLN A 595 -4.16 6.18 6.02
N GLY A 596 -3.98 5.01 6.63
CA GLY A 596 -2.94 4.07 6.24
C GLY A 596 -3.15 3.52 4.83
N ARG A 597 -4.39 3.16 4.47
CA ARG A 597 -4.77 2.76 3.10
C ARG A 597 -4.57 3.87 2.07
N ALA A 598 -4.76 5.13 2.49
CA ALA A 598 -4.48 6.30 1.67
C ALA A 598 -2.97 6.64 1.59
N GLY A 599 -2.10 5.92 2.32
CA GLY A 599 -0.67 6.20 2.38
C GLY A 599 -0.30 7.44 3.17
N THR A 600 -1.21 7.98 4.00
CA THR A 600 -1.02 9.20 4.79
C THR A 600 -0.71 8.94 6.26
N ALA A 601 -0.82 7.68 6.72
CA ALA A 601 -0.40 7.29 8.07
C ALA A 601 0.86 6.43 8.04
N PRO A 602 1.70 6.49 9.09
CA PRO A 602 2.83 5.59 9.29
C PRO A 602 2.41 4.11 9.20
N VAL A 603 3.13 3.31 8.41
CA VAL A 603 2.76 1.90 8.12
C VAL A 603 2.67 1.08 9.40
N ARG A 604 3.62 1.25 10.33
CA ARG A 604 3.59 0.54 11.61
C ARG A 604 2.36 0.90 12.46
N ARG A 605 1.90 2.16 12.42
CA ARG A 605 0.71 2.60 13.16
C ARG A 605 -0.57 2.04 12.52
N HIS A 606 -0.59 1.93 11.19
CA HIS A 606 -1.63 1.20 10.46
C HIS A 606 -1.66 -0.29 10.88
N LEU A 607 -0.51 -0.97 10.91
CA LEU A 607 -0.41 -2.36 11.39
C LEU A 607 -0.97 -2.50 12.81
N GLY A 608 -0.58 -1.62 13.73
CA GLY A 608 -1.11 -1.60 15.11
C GLY A 608 -2.63 -1.40 15.17
N ALA A 609 -3.18 -0.54 14.32
CA ALA A 609 -4.63 -0.33 14.21
C ALA A 609 -5.37 -1.57 13.68
N LEU A 610 -4.81 -2.27 12.68
CA LEU A 610 -5.35 -3.53 12.16
C LEU A 610 -5.32 -4.63 13.22
N MET A 611 -4.22 -4.74 13.98
CA MET A 611 -4.09 -5.71 15.08
C MET A 611 -5.18 -5.50 16.12
N HIS A 612 -5.35 -4.26 16.60
CA HIS A 612 -6.36 -3.94 17.61
C HIS A 612 -7.80 -4.14 17.08
N LEU A 613 -8.11 -3.66 15.87
CA LEU A 613 -9.47 -3.79 15.33
C LEU A 613 -9.81 -5.24 14.97
N GLY A 614 -8.85 -6.01 14.45
CA GLY A 614 -9.03 -7.43 14.16
C GLY A 614 -9.33 -8.24 15.42
N LEU A 615 -8.64 -7.95 16.52
CA LEU A 615 -8.91 -8.56 17.81
C LEU A 615 -10.27 -8.15 18.39
N ASP A 616 -10.64 -6.87 18.32
CA ASP A 616 -11.98 -6.39 18.72
C ASP A 616 -13.07 -7.15 17.94
N TYR A 617 -12.90 -7.30 16.63
CA TYR A 617 -13.86 -8.01 15.78
C TYR A 617 -13.92 -9.51 16.06
N TYR A 618 -12.81 -10.16 16.41
CA TYR A 618 -12.82 -11.54 16.89
C TYR A 618 -13.73 -11.70 18.12
N HIS A 619 -13.54 -10.87 19.14
CA HIS A 619 -14.34 -10.93 20.37
C HIS A 619 -15.81 -10.60 20.15
N LEU A 620 -16.13 -9.73 19.19
CA LEU A 620 -17.50 -9.39 18.80
C LEU A 620 -18.18 -10.44 17.91
N GLY A 621 -17.49 -11.51 17.53
CA GLY A 621 -18.02 -12.54 16.61
C GLY A 621 -18.04 -12.13 15.14
N ARG A 622 -17.38 -11.02 14.77
CA ARG A 622 -17.24 -10.54 13.39
C ARG A 622 -16.04 -11.20 12.72
N TRP A 623 -16.07 -12.52 12.63
CA TRP A 623 -14.91 -13.34 12.25
C TRP A 623 -14.45 -13.13 10.81
N ASP A 624 -15.37 -12.93 9.87
CA ASP A 624 -15.01 -12.61 8.48
C ASP A 624 -14.27 -11.27 8.37
N ASP A 625 -14.75 -10.25 9.10
CA ASP A 625 -14.08 -8.95 9.14
C ASP A 625 -12.70 -9.04 9.80
N ALA A 626 -12.57 -9.82 10.87
CA ALA A 626 -11.28 -10.06 11.54
C ALA A 626 -10.29 -10.75 10.59
N ALA A 627 -10.74 -11.76 9.85
CA ALA A 627 -9.92 -12.46 8.85
C ALA A 627 -9.50 -11.55 7.69
N HIS A 628 -10.39 -10.67 7.22
CA HIS A 628 -10.06 -9.67 6.20
C HIS A 628 -9.00 -8.68 6.67
N LEU A 629 -9.13 -8.14 7.89
CA LEU A 629 -8.13 -7.23 8.46
C LEU A 629 -6.78 -7.92 8.67
N ALA A 630 -6.78 -9.20 9.04
CA ALA A 630 -5.56 -9.98 9.18
C ALA A 630 -4.86 -10.21 7.83
N ALA A 631 -5.61 -10.52 6.77
CA ALA A 631 -5.07 -10.67 5.42
C ALA A 631 -4.47 -9.35 4.88
N GLU A 632 -5.12 -8.22 5.15
CA GLU A 632 -4.57 -6.88 4.85
C GLU A 632 -3.25 -6.65 5.60
N GLY A 633 -3.22 -6.96 6.90
CA GLY A 633 -2.02 -6.85 7.73
C GLY A 633 -0.84 -7.68 7.22
N LEU A 634 -1.07 -8.94 6.83
CA LEU A 634 -0.04 -9.81 6.25
C LEU A 634 0.51 -9.28 4.91
N THR A 635 -0.36 -8.68 4.10
CA THR A 635 0.04 -8.04 2.84
C THR A 635 0.96 -6.84 3.11
N LEU A 636 0.61 -6.00 4.09
CA LEU A 636 1.45 -4.86 4.51
C LEU A 636 2.79 -5.32 5.11
N CYS A 637 2.79 -6.37 5.94
CA CYS A 637 4.01 -6.97 6.47
C CYS A 637 4.97 -7.41 5.35
N THR A 638 4.43 -7.99 4.26
CA THR A 638 5.22 -8.45 3.12
C THR A 638 5.74 -7.26 2.29
N ASN A 639 4.90 -6.27 2.02
CA ASN A 639 5.25 -5.13 1.16
C ASN A 639 6.25 -4.15 1.79
N HIS A 640 6.31 -4.10 3.13
CA HIS A 640 7.12 -3.13 3.88
C HIS A 640 8.16 -3.78 4.80
N ASP A 641 8.48 -5.06 4.59
CA ASP A 641 9.46 -5.85 5.37
C ASP A 641 9.22 -5.85 6.91
N TYR A 642 7.98 -5.65 7.32
CA TYR A 642 7.53 -5.71 8.71
C TYR A 642 7.17 -7.15 9.13
N ARG A 643 8.04 -8.10 8.82
CA ARG A 643 7.80 -9.55 9.01
C ARG A 643 7.58 -9.93 10.46
N PHE A 644 8.12 -9.15 11.40
CA PHE A 644 7.92 -9.34 12.83
C PHE A 644 6.43 -9.31 13.22
N PHE A 645 5.60 -8.49 12.59
CA PHE A 645 4.18 -8.37 12.99
C PHE A 645 3.29 -9.49 12.42
N ALA A 646 3.81 -10.30 11.47
CA ALA A 646 3.02 -11.32 10.79
C ALA A 646 2.41 -12.34 11.76
N TRP A 647 3.13 -12.74 12.81
CA TRP A 647 2.64 -13.72 13.78
C TRP A 647 1.34 -13.30 14.46
N TYR A 648 1.10 -12.00 14.64
CA TYR A 648 -0.11 -11.50 15.28
C TYR A 648 -1.33 -11.66 14.37
N PHE A 649 -1.15 -11.43 13.06
CA PHE A 649 -2.21 -11.64 12.08
C PHE A 649 -2.47 -13.14 11.85
N HIS A 650 -1.41 -13.96 11.84
CA HIS A 650 -1.57 -15.42 11.87
C HIS A 650 -2.33 -15.88 13.12
N TYR A 651 -2.12 -15.25 14.28
CA TYR A 651 -2.89 -15.57 15.49
C TYR A 651 -4.38 -15.25 15.31
N ILE A 652 -4.74 -14.07 14.78
CA ILE A 652 -6.14 -13.70 14.54
C ILE A 652 -6.81 -14.73 13.61
N GLN A 653 -6.13 -15.12 12.53
CA GLN A 653 -6.63 -16.17 11.63
C GLN A 653 -6.72 -17.54 12.32
N ALA A 654 -5.71 -17.90 13.12
CA ALA A 654 -5.65 -19.19 13.80
C ALA A 654 -6.75 -19.33 14.86
N VAL A 655 -7.03 -18.28 15.64
CA VAL A 655 -8.06 -18.33 16.67
C VAL A 655 -9.47 -18.35 16.09
N VAL A 656 -9.70 -17.67 14.96
CA VAL A 656 -10.94 -17.78 14.19
C VAL A 656 -11.11 -19.20 13.64
N ALA A 657 -10.08 -19.76 12.99
CA ALA A 657 -10.09 -21.11 12.46
C ALA A 657 -10.34 -22.15 13.57
N ALA A 658 -9.68 -21.99 14.72
CA ALA A 658 -9.88 -22.84 15.90
C ALA A 658 -11.34 -22.80 16.39
N ALA A 659 -11.94 -21.61 16.50
CA ALA A 659 -13.33 -21.46 16.93
C ALA A 659 -14.33 -22.04 15.91
N GLN A 660 -14.04 -21.93 14.61
CA GLN A 660 -14.84 -22.47 13.51
C GLN A 660 -14.69 -24.00 13.33
N GLY A 661 -13.66 -24.59 13.92
CA GLY A 661 -13.35 -26.02 13.78
C GLY A 661 -12.52 -26.38 12.54
N ASP A 662 -11.85 -25.41 11.93
CA ASP A 662 -10.85 -25.66 10.89
C ASP A 662 -9.50 -25.97 11.55
N ALA A 663 -9.37 -27.22 12.02
CA ALA A 663 -8.22 -27.68 12.77
C ALA A 663 -6.93 -27.69 11.94
N GLU A 664 -7.02 -27.91 10.62
CA GLU A 664 -5.87 -27.94 9.72
C GLU A 664 -5.28 -26.54 9.58
N THR A 665 -6.11 -25.54 9.26
CA THR A 665 -5.68 -24.13 9.16
C THR A 665 -5.16 -23.60 10.50
N ALA A 666 -5.85 -23.90 11.61
CA ALA A 666 -5.39 -23.50 12.94
C ALA A 666 -4.03 -24.13 13.30
N ALA A 667 -3.82 -25.41 12.99
CA ALA A 667 -2.55 -26.09 13.23
C ALA A 667 -1.42 -25.48 12.40
N ALA A 668 -1.62 -25.28 11.10
CA ALA A 668 -0.62 -24.72 10.18
C ALA A 668 -0.18 -23.30 10.61
N LEU A 669 -1.14 -22.43 10.91
CA LEU A 669 -0.86 -21.04 11.34
C LEU A 669 -0.15 -21.00 12.69
N THR A 670 -0.57 -21.81 13.66
CA THR A 670 0.10 -21.84 14.97
C THR A 670 1.50 -22.45 14.89
N GLU A 671 1.72 -23.44 14.01
CA GLU A 671 3.06 -23.96 13.73
C GLU A 671 3.97 -22.90 13.11
N GLU A 672 3.46 -22.08 12.19
CA GLU A 672 4.21 -20.95 11.64
C GLU A 672 4.63 -19.95 12.72
N ILE A 673 3.71 -19.57 13.61
CA ILE A 673 4.01 -18.69 14.76
C ILE A 673 5.12 -19.30 15.61
N VAL A 674 5.02 -20.57 15.99
CA VAL A 674 6.02 -21.23 16.86
C VAL A 674 7.37 -21.40 16.17
N ARG A 675 7.39 -21.78 14.90
CA ARG A 675 8.60 -21.93 14.07
C ARG A 675 9.34 -20.61 13.95
N TRP A 676 8.60 -19.51 13.79
CA TRP A 676 9.19 -18.17 13.76
C TRP A 676 9.68 -17.74 15.15
N ALA A 677 8.86 -17.89 16.19
CA ALA A 677 9.10 -17.34 17.52
C ALA A 677 10.19 -18.04 18.34
N THR A 678 10.31 -19.37 18.22
CA THR A 678 11.23 -20.19 19.05
C THR A 678 12.70 -19.76 18.95
N PRO A 679 13.33 -19.65 17.76
CA PRO A 679 14.74 -19.25 17.65
C PRO A 679 15.00 -17.78 18.01
N ARG A 680 13.95 -17.00 18.27
CA ARG A 680 13.96 -15.53 18.41
C ARG A 680 13.72 -15.03 19.84
N GLY A 681 13.50 -15.94 20.79
CA GLY A 681 13.14 -15.57 22.16
C GLY A 681 11.74 -14.94 22.29
N ALA A 682 10.89 -15.02 21.25
CA ALA A 682 9.56 -14.40 21.23
C ALA A 682 8.52 -15.23 22.01
N HIS A 683 8.71 -15.41 23.31
CA HIS A 683 7.84 -16.26 24.12
C HIS A 683 6.40 -15.73 24.20
N GLY A 684 6.21 -14.42 24.15
CA GLY A 684 4.90 -13.78 24.02
C GLY A 684 4.09 -14.37 22.87
N ALA A 685 4.66 -14.40 21.66
CA ALA A 685 4.00 -14.97 20.47
C ALA A 685 3.67 -16.47 20.61
N ARG A 686 4.50 -17.23 21.33
CA ARG A 686 4.25 -18.66 21.59
C ARG A 686 3.01 -18.86 22.47
N TYR A 687 2.78 -18.00 23.46
CA TYR A 687 1.56 -18.07 24.27
C TYR A 687 0.30 -17.88 23.42
N PHE A 688 0.31 -16.94 22.47
CA PHE A 688 -0.81 -16.76 21.53
C PHE A 688 -1.08 -18.02 20.69
N ALA A 689 -0.03 -18.71 20.24
CA ALA A 689 -0.19 -20.01 19.56
C ALA A 689 -0.77 -21.10 20.49
N CYS A 690 -0.33 -21.16 21.75
CA CYS A 690 -0.89 -22.09 22.73
C CYS A 690 -2.38 -21.86 22.97
N HIS A 691 -2.83 -20.61 23.03
CA HIS A 691 -4.26 -20.27 23.17
C HIS A 691 -5.09 -20.80 22.00
N ALA A 692 -4.69 -20.52 20.75
CA ALA A 692 -5.42 -21.02 19.58
C ALA A 692 -5.43 -22.56 19.51
N ARG A 693 -4.34 -23.22 19.91
CA ARG A 693 -4.26 -24.70 19.97
C ARG A 693 -5.14 -25.30 21.06
N ALA A 694 -5.18 -24.69 22.25
CA ALA A 694 -6.07 -25.12 23.32
C ALA A 694 -7.54 -25.07 22.86
N LEU A 695 -7.94 -23.95 22.24
CA LEU A 695 -9.29 -23.78 21.70
C LEU A 695 -9.63 -24.80 20.60
N ALA A 696 -8.70 -25.07 19.67
CA ALA A 696 -8.90 -26.06 18.61
C ALA A 696 -9.05 -27.47 19.17
N ALA A 697 -8.23 -27.85 20.15
CA ALA A 697 -8.30 -29.14 20.82
C ALA A 697 -9.62 -29.32 21.59
N LEU A 698 -10.10 -28.28 22.28
CA LEU A 698 -11.41 -28.27 22.92
C LEU A 698 -12.55 -28.48 21.92
N GLY A 699 -12.50 -27.78 20.79
CA GLY A 699 -13.48 -27.95 19.70
C GLY A 699 -13.56 -29.40 19.22
N ASN A 700 -12.41 -30.05 19.05
CA ASN A 700 -12.33 -31.45 18.61
C ASN A 700 -12.65 -32.47 19.71
N GLY A 701 -12.86 -32.03 20.95
CA GLY A 701 -13.07 -32.91 22.11
C GLY A 701 -11.80 -33.61 22.61
N ASP A 702 -10.61 -33.18 22.19
CA ASP A 702 -9.33 -33.63 22.71
C ASP A 702 -8.95 -32.80 23.95
N TYR A 703 -9.62 -33.10 25.06
CA TYR A 703 -9.47 -32.36 26.31
C TYR A 703 -8.08 -32.52 26.95
N GLU A 704 -7.36 -33.60 26.67
CA GLU A 704 -6.01 -33.82 27.22
C GLU A 704 -4.99 -32.90 26.53
N THR A 705 -5.01 -32.84 25.19
CA THR A 705 -4.17 -31.91 24.44
C THR A 705 -4.54 -30.45 24.75
N ALA A 706 -5.84 -30.15 24.89
CA ALA A 706 -6.30 -28.83 25.32
C ALA A 706 -5.72 -28.45 26.68
N TYR A 707 -5.74 -29.37 27.65
CA TYR A 707 -5.19 -29.16 28.98
C TYR A 707 -3.70 -28.83 28.92
N GLN A 708 -2.91 -29.59 28.16
CA GLN A 708 -1.47 -29.38 28.01
C GLN A 708 -1.15 -27.99 27.43
N HIS A 709 -1.88 -27.57 26.39
CA HIS A 709 -1.71 -26.24 25.80
C HIS A 709 -2.16 -25.12 26.75
N ALA A 710 -3.24 -25.33 27.51
CA ALA A 710 -3.71 -24.37 28.50
C ALA A 710 -2.73 -24.21 29.68
N CYS A 711 -2.15 -25.30 30.18
CA CYS A 711 -1.11 -25.25 31.21
C CYS A 711 0.17 -24.56 30.74
N ALA A 712 0.49 -24.64 29.44
CA ALA A 712 1.62 -23.92 28.86
C ALA A 712 1.40 -22.40 28.80
N LEU A 713 0.16 -21.92 28.86
CA LEU A 713 -0.17 -20.50 29.03
C LEU A 713 -0.07 -20.08 30.50
N SER A 714 -0.73 -20.84 31.37
CA SER A 714 -0.79 -20.56 32.80
C SER A 714 -0.90 -21.86 33.57
N PRO A 715 -0.01 -22.11 34.55
CA PRO A 715 -0.16 -23.25 35.43
C PRO A 715 -1.53 -23.22 36.16
N PRO A 716 -2.10 -24.38 36.50
CA PRO A 716 -3.27 -24.45 37.37
C PRO A 716 -3.01 -23.74 38.71
N GLY A 717 -4.05 -23.13 39.29
CA GLY A 717 -3.93 -22.41 40.57
C GLY A 717 -3.30 -21.02 40.50
N THR A 718 -3.00 -20.49 39.31
CA THR A 718 -2.53 -19.11 39.14
C THR A 718 -3.03 -18.49 37.84
N VAL A 719 -3.09 -17.17 37.80
CA VAL A 719 -3.13 -16.39 36.55
C VAL A 719 -1.71 -15.92 36.29
N ALA A 720 -1.04 -16.52 35.31
CA ALA A 720 0.39 -16.30 35.06
C ALA A 720 0.74 -14.80 34.99
N PRO A 721 1.67 -14.31 35.83
CA PRO A 721 2.05 -12.90 35.86
C PRO A 721 2.71 -12.49 34.56
N TYR A 722 2.37 -11.30 34.07
CA TYR A 722 2.87 -10.73 32.82
C TYR A 722 2.59 -11.57 31.55
N VAL A 723 1.63 -12.51 31.62
CA VAL A 723 1.11 -13.28 30.49
C VAL A 723 -0.39 -12.98 30.34
N PRO A 724 -0.76 -11.75 29.93
CA PRO A 724 -2.17 -11.31 29.95
C PRO A 724 -3.09 -12.13 29.05
N ILE A 725 -2.55 -12.79 28.00
CA ILE A 725 -3.29 -13.74 27.15
C ILE A 725 -3.83 -14.96 27.93
N ALA A 726 -3.24 -15.30 29.08
CA ALA A 726 -3.75 -16.33 29.97
C ALA A 726 -5.19 -16.04 30.42
N MET A 727 -5.56 -14.77 30.56
CA MET A 727 -6.92 -14.36 30.94
C MET A 727 -7.98 -14.85 29.96
N TRP A 728 -7.66 -14.88 28.66
CA TRP A 728 -8.60 -15.35 27.63
C TRP A 728 -8.70 -16.89 27.57
N GLY A 729 -7.61 -17.59 27.92
CA GLY A 729 -7.57 -19.07 27.96
C GLY A 729 -8.01 -19.67 29.30
N THR A 730 -8.48 -18.87 30.25
CA THR A 730 -8.83 -19.35 31.61
C THR A 730 -9.96 -20.37 31.59
N MET A 731 -11.03 -20.10 30.83
CA MET A 731 -12.14 -21.03 30.68
C MET A 731 -11.70 -22.32 29.98
N ASP A 732 -10.71 -22.24 29.09
CA ASP A 732 -10.18 -23.40 28.37
C ASP A 732 -9.44 -24.35 29.32
N LEU A 733 -8.63 -23.81 30.24
CA LEU A 733 -7.95 -24.60 31.27
C LEU A 733 -8.95 -25.30 32.18
N VAL A 734 -9.92 -24.55 32.74
CA VAL A 734 -10.91 -25.10 33.68
C VAL A 734 -11.77 -26.16 33.01
N GLU A 735 -12.25 -25.91 31.78
CA GLU A 735 -13.01 -26.88 31.02
C GLU A 735 -12.21 -28.16 30.77
N ALA A 736 -10.98 -28.04 30.26
CA ALA A 736 -10.12 -29.18 29.98
C ALA A 736 -9.80 -29.99 31.25
N ALA A 737 -9.51 -29.31 32.37
CA ALA A 737 -9.25 -29.93 33.66
C ALA A 737 -10.47 -30.73 34.18
N VAL A 738 -11.67 -30.13 34.17
CA VAL A 738 -12.91 -30.82 34.56
C VAL A 738 -13.17 -32.02 33.67
N ARG A 739 -12.98 -31.89 32.35
CA ARG A 739 -13.24 -32.96 31.37
C ARG A 739 -12.24 -34.11 31.43
N THR A 740 -11.08 -33.90 32.03
CA THR A 740 -10.03 -34.90 32.22
C THR A 740 -9.95 -35.43 33.66
N GLY A 741 -10.89 -35.04 34.53
CA GLY A 741 -10.98 -35.53 35.92
C GLY A 741 -10.02 -34.84 36.91
N ARG A 742 -9.44 -33.69 36.54
CA ARG A 742 -8.53 -32.89 37.37
C ARG A 742 -9.28 -31.82 38.16
N GLU A 743 -10.24 -32.25 38.97
CA GLU A 743 -11.18 -31.35 39.67
C GLU A 743 -10.46 -30.37 40.63
N GLU A 744 -9.43 -30.84 41.34
CA GLU A 744 -8.64 -29.99 42.25
C GLU A 744 -7.88 -28.88 41.49
N GLU A 745 -7.27 -29.21 40.35
CA GLU A 745 -6.55 -28.25 39.51
C GLU A 745 -7.52 -27.23 38.89
N ALA A 746 -8.71 -27.69 38.47
CA ALA A 746 -9.77 -26.81 37.97
C ALA A 746 -10.25 -25.83 39.05
N ALA A 747 -10.58 -26.34 40.25
CA ALA A 747 -11.05 -25.54 41.38
C ALA A 747 -9.98 -24.54 41.86
N ALA A 748 -8.72 -24.96 41.92
CA ALA A 748 -7.60 -24.09 42.26
C ALA A 748 -7.45 -22.95 41.25
N HIS A 749 -7.57 -23.24 39.94
CA HIS A 749 -7.47 -22.20 38.91
C HIS A 749 -8.66 -21.23 38.95
N ALA A 750 -9.89 -21.73 39.12
CA ALA A 750 -11.08 -20.87 39.30
C ALA A 750 -10.95 -19.95 40.52
N ALA A 751 -10.46 -20.48 41.65
CA ALA A 751 -10.20 -19.68 42.86
C ALA A 751 -9.12 -18.60 42.62
N ALA A 752 -8.06 -18.93 41.88
CA ALA A 752 -7.01 -17.97 41.53
C ALA A 752 -7.54 -16.82 40.66
N MET A 753 -8.45 -17.11 39.72
CA MET A 753 -9.11 -16.07 38.92
C MET A 753 -9.99 -15.16 39.78
N ARG A 754 -10.78 -15.72 40.70
CA ARG A 754 -11.62 -14.94 41.63
C ARG A 754 -10.79 -14.07 42.58
N ALA A 755 -9.64 -14.56 43.03
CA ALA A 755 -8.71 -13.81 43.88
C ALA A 755 -7.95 -12.71 43.13
N SER A 756 -7.92 -12.77 41.80
CA SER A 756 -7.31 -11.76 40.94
C SER A 756 -8.24 -10.54 40.73
N SER A 757 -7.69 -9.52 40.10
CA SER A 757 -8.39 -8.30 39.68
C SER A 757 -9.15 -8.46 38.35
N MET A 758 -9.16 -9.66 37.73
CA MET A 758 -9.72 -9.90 36.40
C MET A 758 -11.19 -9.49 36.25
N ALA A 759 -12.04 -9.86 37.22
CA ALA A 759 -13.47 -9.54 37.17
C ALA A 759 -13.75 -8.02 37.17
N GLY A 760 -12.83 -7.22 37.73
CA GLY A 760 -12.96 -5.76 37.78
C GLY A 760 -12.54 -5.04 36.50
N LEU A 761 -12.02 -5.76 35.50
CA LEU A 761 -11.53 -5.17 34.24
C LEU A 761 -12.66 -4.90 33.24
N SER A 762 -13.55 -5.87 33.05
CA SER A 762 -14.66 -5.78 32.10
C SER A 762 -15.80 -6.76 32.46
N PRO A 763 -17.04 -6.50 32.00
CA PRO A 763 -18.15 -7.45 32.17
C PRO A 763 -17.87 -8.82 31.53
N ARG A 764 -17.09 -8.88 30.44
CA ARG A 764 -16.70 -10.15 29.81
C ARG A 764 -15.80 -10.97 30.70
N LEU A 765 -14.79 -10.34 31.30
CA LEU A 765 -13.87 -11.05 32.19
C LEU A 765 -14.56 -11.47 33.49
N GLU A 766 -15.54 -10.70 34.00
CA GLU A 766 -16.41 -11.17 35.10
C GLU A 766 -17.26 -12.39 34.67
N LEU A 767 -17.81 -12.39 33.45
CA LEU A 767 -18.53 -13.53 32.88
C LEU A 767 -17.65 -14.79 32.84
N LEU A 768 -16.40 -14.68 32.39
CA LEU A 768 -15.45 -15.81 32.37
C LEU A 768 -15.11 -16.30 33.79
N VAL A 769 -14.87 -15.39 34.74
CA VAL A 769 -14.60 -15.75 36.15
C VAL A 769 -15.78 -16.52 36.75
N LEU A 770 -17.02 -16.02 36.58
CA LEU A 770 -18.21 -16.69 37.07
C LEU A 770 -18.43 -18.05 36.39
N ALA A 771 -18.16 -18.16 35.09
CA ALA A 771 -18.27 -19.43 34.37
C ALA A 771 -17.26 -20.47 34.87
N CYS A 772 -16.01 -20.08 35.14
CA CYS A 772 -15.00 -20.96 35.72
C CYS A 772 -15.40 -21.47 37.10
N GLU A 773 -15.89 -20.59 37.99
CA GLU A 773 -16.41 -21.02 39.28
C GLU A 773 -17.61 -21.96 39.13
N ALA A 774 -18.55 -21.63 38.25
CA ALA A 774 -19.74 -22.44 37.99
C ALA A 774 -19.38 -23.85 37.50
N LEU A 775 -18.35 -23.99 36.66
CA LEU A 775 -17.87 -25.30 36.19
C LEU A 775 -17.39 -26.19 37.34
N THR A 776 -16.77 -25.59 38.35
CA THR A 776 -16.18 -26.28 39.52
C THR A 776 -17.14 -26.44 40.70
N ALA A 777 -18.21 -25.63 40.77
CA ALA A 777 -19.20 -25.69 41.84
C ALA A 777 -20.13 -26.92 41.70
N PRO A 778 -20.62 -27.47 42.82
CA PRO A 778 -21.59 -28.56 42.81
C PRO A 778 -23.03 -28.07 42.62
N GLY A 779 -23.92 -28.99 42.23
CA GLY A 779 -25.38 -28.83 42.38
C GLY A 779 -25.97 -27.52 41.85
N GLU A 780 -26.89 -26.95 42.63
CA GLU A 780 -27.61 -25.70 42.33
C GLU A 780 -26.73 -24.44 42.40
N GLU A 781 -25.62 -24.46 43.18
CA GLU A 781 -24.67 -23.35 43.23
C GLU A 781 -24.06 -23.06 41.86
N SER A 782 -23.71 -24.13 41.12
CA SER A 782 -23.25 -24.04 39.73
C SER A 782 -24.26 -23.33 38.82
N VAL A 783 -25.56 -23.63 38.96
CA VAL A 783 -26.64 -23.03 38.17
C VAL A 783 -26.76 -21.53 38.48
N ALA A 784 -26.80 -21.16 39.76
CA ALA A 784 -26.90 -19.76 40.17
C ALA A 784 -25.72 -18.91 39.68
N LEU A 785 -24.51 -19.47 39.64
CA LEU A 785 -23.33 -18.79 39.10
C LEU A 785 -23.42 -18.59 37.58
N PHE A 786 -23.91 -19.58 36.82
CA PHE A 786 -24.16 -19.42 35.37
C PHE A 786 -25.26 -18.39 35.07
N GLU A 787 -26.36 -18.40 35.82
CA GLU A 787 -27.42 -17.40 35.69
C GLU A 787 -26.90 -15.99 36.00
N ARG A 788 -26.11 -15.85 37.07
CA ARG A 788 -25.44 -14.59 37.37
C ARG A 788 -24.53 -14.14 36.22
N ALA A 789 -23.71 -15.03 35.67
CA ALA A 789 -22.83 -14.72 34.54
C ALA A 789 -23.61 -14.20 33.32
N LEU A 790 -24.73 -14.83 32.99
CA LEU A 790 -25.58 -14.47 31.86
C LEU A 790 -26.48 -13.25 32.12
N SER A 791 -26.63 -12.85 33.38
CA SER A 791 -27.36 -11.65 33.80
C SER A 791 -26.51 -10.36 33.81
N LEU A 792 -25.19 -10.50 33.60
CA LEU A 792 -24.31 -9.33 33.49
C LEU A 792 -24.75 -8.41 32.32
N PRO A 793 -24.40 -7.12 32.33
CA PRO A 793 -24.76 -6.23 31.23
C PRO A 793 -23.98 -6.53 29.95
N GLY A 794 -24.69 -6.69 28.84
CA GLY A 794 -24.11 -6.77 27.50
C GLY A 794 -23.36 -8.06 27.11
N PRO A 795 -23.64 -9.27 27.65
CA PRO A 795 -22.94 -10.50 27.27
C PRO A 795 -23.11 -10.84 25.80
N GLU A 796 -24.19 -10.38 25.16
CA GLU A 796 -24.43 -10.51 23.73
C GLU A 796 -23.39 -9.79 22.85
N ARG A 797 -22.61 -8.86 23.42
CA ARG A 797 -21.46 -8.24 22.75
C ARG A 797 -20.35 -9.26 22.49
N TRP A 798 -20.25 -10.31 23.30
CA TRP A 798 -19.23 -11.35 23.18
C TRP A 798 -19.90 -12.70 22.93
N PRO A 799 -20.46 -12.88 21.72
CA PRO A 799 -21.40 -13.97 21.44
C PRO A 799 -20.77 -15.35 21.64
N PHE A 800 -19.49 -15.53 21.33
CA PHE A 800 -18.81 -16.81 21.47
C PHE A 800 -18.64 -17.21 22.94
N ASP A 801 -18.14 -16.31 23.79
CA ASP A 801 -17.96 -16.54 25.23
C ASP A 801 -19.32 -16.81 25.90
N ALA A 802 -20.32 -15.96 25.63
CA ALA A 802 -21.67 -16.13 26.17
C ALA A 802 -22.33 -17.45 25.73
N ALA A 803 -22.14 -17.87 24.48
CA ALA A 803 -22.66 -19.15 23.99
C ALA A 803 -21.98 -20.36 24.65
N ARG A 804 -20.66 -20.28 24.94
CA ARG A 804 -19.95 -21.32 25.71
C ARG A 804 -20.50 -21.42 27.14
N VAL A 805 -20.74 -20.29 27.80
CA VAL A 805 -21.37 -20.26 29.13
C VAL A 805 -22.77 -20.88 29.09
N ARG A 806 -23.61 -20.56 28.09
CA ARG A 806 -24.93 -21.17 27.91
C ARG A 806 -24.86 -22.68 27.66
N LEU A 807 -23.87 -23.14 26.89
CA LEU A 807 -23.63 -24.57 26.68
C LEU A 807 -23.33 -25.27 28.00
N PHE A 808 -22.41 -24.76 28.81
CA PHE A 808 -22.08 -25.35 30.12
C PHE A 808 -23.26 -25.31 31.09
N HIS A 809 -24.02 -24.21 31.08
CA HIS A 809 -25.23 -24.07 31.87
C HIS A 809 -26.28 -25.14 31.49
N GLY A 810 -26.53 -25.30 30.18
CA GLY A 810 -27.44 -26.32 29.66
C GLY A 810 -26.99 -27.75 29.97
N GLU A 811 -25.69 -28.05 29.85
CA GLU A 811 -25.10 -29.33 30.25
C GLU A 811 -25.34 -29.61 31.74
N ARG A 812 -25.16 -28.61 32.61
CA ARG A 812 -25.39 -28.72 34.05
C ARG A 812 -26.86 -28.94 34.40
N LEU A 813 -27.77 -28.13 33.84
CA LEU A 813 -29.22 -28.26 34.03
C LEU A 813 -29.72 -29.64 33.60
N ARG A 814 -29.21 -30.17 32.47
CA ARG A 814 -29.52 -31.53 32.03
C ARG A 814 -29.09 -32.58 33.05
N ARG A 815 -27.89 -32.47 33.62
CA ARG A 815 -27.41 -33.39 34.67
C ARG A 815 -28.27 -33.33 35.94
N LEU A 816 -28.82 -32.17 36.26
CA LEU A 816 -29.77 -31.96 37.37
C LEU A 816 -31.24 -32.31 37.02
N ARG A 817 -31.50 -32.81 35.80
CA ARG A 817 -32.83 -33.18 35.28
C ARG A 817 -33.79 -32.00 35.06
N ALA A 818 -33.31 -30.76 35.09
CA ALA A 818 -34.05 -29.54 34.72
C ALA A 818 -34.10 -29.41 33.17
N THR A 819 -34.92 -30.26 32.55
CA THR A 819 -34.82 -30.56 31.12
C THR A 819 -35.36 -29.42 30.23
N VAL A 820 -36.36 -28.68 30.71
CA VAL A 820 -36.98 -27.57 29.95
C VAL A 820 -36.01 -26.39 29.89
N GLU A 821 -35.47 -26.03 31.04
CA GLU A 821 -34.49 -24.96 31.22
C GLU A 821 -33.20 -25.28 30.46
N ALA A 822 -32.74 -26.54 30.51
CA ALA A 822 -31.58 -26.98 29.73
C ALA A 822 -31.78 -26.76 28.22
N ARG A 823 -32.97 -27.11 27.69
CA ARG A 823 -33.28 -26.94 26.26
C ARG A 823 -33.30 -25.48 25.84
N GLU A 824 -33.82 -24.59 26.68
CA GLU A 824 -33.81 -23.16 26.41
C GLU A 824 -32.37 -22.64 26.25
N GLN A 825 -31.50 -22.93 27.23
CA GLN A 825 -30.10 -22.47 27.19
C GLN A 825 -29.32 -23.08 26.01
N LEU A 826 -29.49 -24.37 25.74
CA LEU A 826 -28.82 -25.05 24.64
C LEU A 826 -29.33 -24.57 23.27
N THR A 827 -30.61 -24.22 23.13
CA THR A 827 -31.15 -23.69 21.87
C THR A 827 -30.54 -22.33 21.56
N GLN A 828 -30.50 -21.43 22.55
CA GLN A 828 -29.86 -20.12 22.40
C GLN A 828 -28.37 -20.24 22.09
N ALA A 829 -27.65 -21.17 22.73
CA ALA A 829 -26.25 -21.45 22.40
C ALA A 829 -26.09 -21.96 20.96
N LEU A 830 -26.96 -22.87 20.51
CA LEU A 830 -26.92 -23.46 19.17
C LEU A 830 -27.09 -22.40 18.09
N GLU A 831 -28.08 -21.50 18.24
CA GLU A 831 -28.34 -20.41 17.28
C GLU A 831 -27.12 -19.48 17.12
N VAL A 832 -26.46 -19.15 18.23
CA VAL A 832 -25.25 -18.32 18.21
C VAL A 832 -24.09 -19.05 17.55
N PHE A 833 -23.81 -20.30 17.90
CA PHE A 833 -22.74 -21.08 17.28
C PHE A 833 -22.96 -21.31 15.79
N GLN A 834 -24.20 -21.53 15.35
CA GLN A 834 -24.55 -21.66 13.93
C GLN A 834 -24.27 -20.37 13.16
N ARG A 835 -24.68 -19.22 13.72
CA ARG A 835 -24.43 -17.90 13.11
C ARG A 835 -22.94 -17.58 12.99
N LEU A 836 -22.14 -17.96 13.99
CA LEU A 836 -20.68 -17.77 13.96
C LEU A 836 -19.96 -18.79 13.06
N GLY A 837 -20.63 -19.88 12.66
CA GLY A 837 -19.98 -20.97 11.94
C GLY A 837 -19.06 -21.83 12.82
N ALA A 838 -19.31 -21.86 14.13
CA ALA A 838 -18.54 -22.57 15.15
C ALA A 838 -18.87 -24.08 15.13
N LYS A 839 -18.49 -24.79 14.07
CA LYS A 839 -18.96 -26.17 13.75
C LYS A 839 -18.81 -27.19 14.89
N PRO A 840 -17.69 -27.26 15.63
CA PRO A 840 -17.55 -28.27 16.68
C PRO A 840 -18.48 -27.99 17.86
N TRP A 841 -18.69 -26.70 18.17
CA TRP A 841 -19.61 -26.25 19.20
C TRP A 841 -21.06 -26.48 18.81
N VAL A 842 -21.42 -26.28 17.53
CA VAL A 842 -22.73 -26.68 16.98
C VAL A 842 -22.96 -28.18 17.19
N ALA A 843 -22.00 -29.02 16.82
CA ALA A 843 -22.12 -30.46 16.94
C ALA A 843 -22.31 -30.91 18.40
N ARG A 844 -21.55 -30.33 19.33
CA ARG A 844 -21.66 -30.60 20.77
C ARG A 844 -23.00 -30.15 21.34
N THR A 845 -23.42 -28.91 21.09
CA THR A 845 -24.70 -28.39 21.58
C THR A 845 -25.88 -29.18 21.02
N ALA A 846 -25.83 -29.58 19.73
CA ALA A 846 -26.85 -30.43 19.13
C ALA A 846 -26.87 -31.86 19.71
N ALA A 847 -25.72 -32.40 20.14
CA ALA A 847 -25.67 -33.67 20.85
C ALA A 847 -26.32 -33.57 22.25
N GLU A 848 -26.05 -32.50 22.99
CA GLU A 848 -26.67 -32.25 24.29
C GLU A 848 -28.19 -32.00 24.19
N LEU A 849 -28.66 -31.29 23.15
CA LEU A 849 -30.09 -31.13 22.86
C LEU A 849 -30.77 -32.47 22.57
N ARG A 850 -30.16 -33.33 21.75
CA ARG A 850 -30.67 -34.69 21.50
C ARG A 850 -30.72 -35.51 22.78
N ALA A 851 -29.70 -35.42 23.63
CA ALA A 851 -29.66 -36.09 24.93
C ALA A 851 -30.74 -35.57 25.91
N SER A 852 -31.26 -34.35 25.72
CA SER A 852 -32.39 -33.81 26.48
C SER A 852 -33.77 -34.26 25.95
N GLY A 853 -33.83 -35.10 24.92
CA GLY A 853 -35.08 -35.63 24.33
C GLY A 853 -35.72 -34.75 23.25
N LEU A 854 -34.98 -33.78 22.71
CA LEU A 854 -35.42 -32.86 21.68
C LEU A 854 -34.54 -33.10 20.45
N SER A 855 -35.09 -33.66 19.36
CA SER A 855 -34.34 -33.75 18.10
C SER A 855 -34.03 -32.32 17.66
N ALA A 856 -32.73 -32.01 17.49
CA ALA A 856 -32.30 -30.70 17.04
C ALA A 856 -33.13 -30.27 15.82
N PRO A 857 -33.58 -29.00 15.72
CA PRO A 857 -34.26 -28.54 14.53
C PRO A 857 -33.31 -28.78 13.36
N THR A 858 -33.74 -29.67 12.47
CA THR A 858 -33.01 -29.94 11.24
C THR A 858 -32.93 -28.64 10.48
N ALA A 859 -31.74 -28.35 9.93
CA ALA A 859 -31.37 -27.11 9.27
C ALA A 859 -32.55 -26.39 8.60
N THR A 860 -32.63 -25.09 8.89
CA THR A 860 -33.36 -24.04 8.18
C THR A 860 -33.72 -24.44 6.74
N ARG A 861 -35.03 -24.44 6.45
CA ARG A 861 -35.57 -24.54 5.09
C ARG A 861 -34.83 -23.55 4.17
N PRO A 862 -34.27 -23.98 3.03
CA PRO A 862 -33.69 -23.07 2.06
C PRO A 862 -34.79 -22.40 1.22
N GLY A 863 -35.21 -21.18 1.61
CA GLY A 863 -35.99 -20.25 0.78
C GLY A 863 -37.29 -20.78 0.14
N PRO A 864 -37.99 -19.95 -0.67
CA PRO A 864 -39.16 -20.40 -1.42
C PRO A 864 -38.72 -21.39 -2.50
N VAL A 865 -39.35 -22.55 -2.52
CA VAL A 865 -39.05 -23.66 -3.43
C VAL A 865 -39.44 -23.27 -4.85
N THR A 866 -38.46 -22.97 -5.70
CA THR A 866 -38.69 -22.78 -7.14
C THR A 866 -38.40 -24.07 -7.89
N LEU A 867 -39.46 -24.79 -8.29
CA LEU A 867 -39.35 -25.84 -9.30
C LEU A 867 -39.04 -25.21 -10.65
N THR A 868 -38.13 -25.82 -11.42
CA THR A 868 -37.94 -25.43 -12.82
C THR A 868 -39.21 -25.70 -13.64
N ALA A 869 -39.42 -25.00 -14.76
CA ALA A 869 -40.61 -25.19 -15.60
C ALA A 869 -40.84 -26.66 -16.02
N GLN A 870 -39.75 -27.39 -16.27
CA GLN A 870 -39.79 -28.81 -16.61
C GLN A 870 -40.13 -29.70 -15.41
N GLU A 871 -39.61 -29.38 -14.22
CA GLU A 871 -39.96 -30.07 -12.98
C GLU A 871 -41.43 -29.85 -12.59
N LEU A 872 -41.92 -28.62 -12.72
CA LEU A 872 -43.33 -28.28 -12.48
C LEU A 872 -44.24 -29.07 -13.44
N GLN A 873 -43.91 -29.10 -14.73
CA GLN A 873 -44.69 -29.85 -15.72
C GLN A 873 -44.72 -31.36 -15.43
N ILE A 874 -43.59 -31.95 -15.02
CA ILE A 874 -43.52 -33.36 -14.61
C ILE A 874 -44.32 -33.61 -13.32
N ALA A 875 -44.21 -32.71 -12.34
CA ALA A 875 -44.92 -32.78 -11.06
C ALA A 875 -46.45 -32.69 -11.26
N THR A 876 -46.94 -31.76 -12.08
CA THR A 876 -48.36 -31.59 -12.40
C THR A 876 -48.92 -32.83 -13.11
N LEU A 877 -48.22 -33.34 -14.13
CA LEU A 877 -48.65 -34.57 -14.81
C LEU A 877 -48.65 -35.77 -13.85
N ALA A 878 -47.67 -35.88 -12.96
CA ALA A 878 -47.64 -36.92 -11.94
C ALA A 878 -48.76 -36.81 -10.90
N ALA A 879 -49.15 -35.58 -10.53
CA ALA A 879 -50.26 -35.30 -9.61
C ALA A 879 -51.63 -35.69 -10.17
N THR A 880 -51.80 -35.72 -11.50
CA THR A 880 -53.04 -36.21 -12.16
C THR A 880 -53.17 -37.73 -12.17
N GLY A 881 -52.22 -38.48 -11.60
CA GLY A 881 -52.27 -39.94 -11.50
C GLY A 881 -51.67 -40.69 -12.69
N LEU A 882 -51.07 -40.01 -13.66
CA LEU A 882 -50.35 -40.65 -14.77
C LEU A 882 -49.13 -41.42 -14.27
N THR A 883 -48.82 -42.57 -14.89
CA THR A 883 -47.61 -43.35 -14.60
C THR A 883 -46.36 -42.72 -15.27
N ASN A 884 -45.16 -43.05 -14.78
CA ASN A 884 -43.91 -42.55 -15.37
C ASN A 884 -43.78 -42.87 -16.87
N LYS A 885 -44.36 -43.99 -17.33
CA LYS A 885 -44.37 -44.37 -18.74
C LYS A 885 -45.29 -43.48 -19.59
N GLN A 886 -46.47 -43.15 -19.09
CA GLN A 886 -47.42 -42.26 -19.77
C GLN A 886 -46.93 -40.80 -19.80
N ILE A 887 -46.25 -40.34 -18.75
CA ILE A 887 -45.63 -39.01 -18.70
C ILE A 887 -44.46 -38.94 -19.68
N ALA A 888 -43.62 -39.98 -19.70
CA ALA A 888 -42.53 -40.14 -20.65
C ALA A 888 -43.00 -40.07 -22.11
N GLU A 889 -44.08 -40.76 -22.46
CA GLU A 889 -44.70 -40.69 -23.80
C GLU A 889 -45.22 -39.30 -24.14
N ARG A 890 -45.82 -38.57 -23.19
CA ARG A 890 -46.33 -37.20 -23.42
C ARG A 890 -45.25 -36.15 -23.56
N LEU A 891 -44.13 -36.31 -22.84
CA LEU A 891 -43.02 -35.35 -22.84
C LEU A 891 -41.88 -35.77 -23.78
N PHE A 892 -42.02 -36.87 -24.52
CA PHE A 892 -40.98 -37.47 -25.36
C PHE A 892 -39.66 -37.72 -24.60
N LEU A 893 -39.76 -38.20 -23.36
CA LEU A 893 -38.62 -38.52 -22.47
C LEU A 893 -38.62 -40.00 -22.09
N SER A 894 -37.52 -40.50 -21.52
CA SER A 894 -37.49 -41.86 -20.97
C SER A 894 -38.22 -41.95 -19.63
N HIS A 895 -38.91 -43.06 -19.37
CA HIS A 895 -39.56 -43.33 -18.08
C HIS A 895 -38.58 -43.33 -16.89
N ARG A 896 -37.29 -43.61 -17.13
CA ARG A 896 -36.23 -43.48 -16.13
C ARG A 896 -35.95 -42.01 -15.80
N THR A 897 -35.89 -41.15 -16.81
CA THR A 897 -35.71 -39.70 -16.66
C THR A 897 -36.84 -39.07 -15.85
N ILE A 898 -38.10 -39.47 -16.10
CA ILE A 898 -39.24 -39.05 -15.28
C ILE A 898 -39.09 -39.50 -13.82
N GLY A 899 -38.64 -40.73 -13.60
CA GLY A 899 -38.36 -41.25 -12.25
C GLY A 899 -37.27 -40.44 -11.52
N THR A 900 -36.19 -40.09 -12.21
CA THR A 900 -35.10 -39.27 -11.67
C THR A 900 -35.58 -37.86 -11.32
N HIS A 901 -36.34 -37.21 -12.19
CA HIS A 901 -36.90 -35.89 -11.89
C HIS A 901 -37.84 -35.94 -10.69
N LEU A 902 -38.74 -36.93 -10.61
CA LEU A 902 -39.64 -37.05 -9.46
C LEU A 902 -38.88 -37.32 -8.15
N TYR A 903 -37.80 -38.10 -8.19
CA TYR A 903 -36.92 -38.30 -7.05
C TYR A 903 -36.23 -37.01 -6.59
N GLN A 904 -35.93 -36.09 -7.51
CA GLN A 904 -35.37 -34.77 -7.20
C GLN A 904 -36.44 -33.75 -6.77
N ILE A 905 -37.67 -33.89 -7.24
CA ILE A 905 -38.80 -33.00 -6.92
C ILE A 905 -39.30 -33.25 -5.50
N TYR A 906 -39.34 -34.50 -5.03
CA TYR A 906 -39.88 -34.83 -3.70
C TYR A 906 -39.15 -34.10 -2.54
N PRO A 907 -37.80 -34.11 -2.46
CA PRO A 907 -37.08 -33.35 -1.44
C PRO A 907 -37.29 -31.85 -1.57
N LYS A 908 -37.39 -31.32 -2.80
CA LYS A 908 -37.66 -29.89 -3.05
C LYS A 908 -39.03 -29.48 -2.49
N LEU A 909 -40.05 -30.31 -2.68
CA LEU A 909 -41.41 -30.08 -2.18
C LEU A 909 -41.63 -30.55 -0.73
N GLY A 910 -40.62 -31.10 -0.06
CA GLY A 910 -40.75 -31.62 1.31
C GLY A 910 -41.67 -32.85 1.44
N ILE A 911 -41.93 -33.57 0.35
CA ILE A 911 -42.78 -34.78 0.34
C ILE A 911 -41.94 -36.05 0.15
N THR A 912 -42.50 -37.21 0.49
CA THR A 912 -41.83 -38.51 0.36
C THR A 912 -42.56 -39.50 -0.54
N SER A 913 -43.75 -39.13 -1.02
CA SER A 913 -44.58 -40.01 -1.83
C SER A 913 -45.27 -39.27 -2.97
N ARG A 914 -45.53 -40.00 -4.06
CA ARG A 914 -46.24 -39.47 -5.23
C ARG A 914 -47.67 -39.01 -4.90
N ALA A 915 -48.32 -39.65 -3.92
CA ALA A 915 -49.68 -39.32 -3.52
C ALA A 915 -49.79 -37.90 -2.94
N ALA A 916 -48.71 -37.39 -2.33
CA ALA A 916 -48.65 -36.07 -1.73
C ALA A 916 -48.35 -34.93 -2.75
N LEU A 917 -48.09 -35.25 -4.03
CA LEU A 917 -47.77 -34.23 -5.05
C LEU A 917 -48.92 -33.25 -5.30
N ARG A 918 -50.17 -33.74 -5.29
CA ARG A 918 -51.33 -32.91 -5.61
C ARG A 918 -51.53 -31.81 -4.56
N ASP A 919 -51.40 -32.18 -3.30
CA ASP A 919 -51.58 -31.27 -2.18
C ASP A 919 -50.40 -30.29 -2.10
N ALA A 920 -49.16 -30.79 -2.27
CA ALA A 920 -47.95 -29.94 -2.27
C ALA A 920 -47.89 -28.92 -3.44
N LEU A 921 -48.49 -29.23 -4.60
CA LEU A 921 -48.59 -28.27 -5.70
C LEU A 921 -49.71 -27.26 -5.49
N SER A 922 -50.78 -27.63 -4.77
CA SER A 922 -51.88 -26.70 -4.46
C SER A 922 -51.43 -25.63 -3.47
N ASP A 923 -50.55 -25.99 -2.52
CA ASP A 923 -49.94 -25.05 -1.58
C ASP A 923 -48.99 -24.05 -2.28
N LEU A 924 -48.34 -24.45 -3.39
CA LEU A 924 -47.46 -23.57 -4.19
C LEU A 924 -48.20 -22.55 -5.06
N ASP A 925 -49.45 -22.83 -5.47
CA ASP A 925 -50.27 -21.88 -6.23
C ASP A 925 -50.91 -20.82 -5.32
N LEU A 926 -51.14 -21.13 -4.03
CA LEU A 926 -51.62 -20.17 -3.03
C LEU A 926 -50.57 -19.10 -2.67
N ASP A 927 -49.28 -19.44 -2.74
CA ASP A 927 -48.15 -18.53 -2.48
C ASP A 927 -47.80 -17.60 -3.69
N ARG A 928 -48.54 -17.66 -4.81
CA ARG A 928 -48.30 -16.84 -6.01
C ARG A 928 -49.31 -15.71 -6.25
N GLU A 929 -50.41 -15.65 -5.50
CA GLU A 929 -51.41 -14.57 -5.60
C GLU A 929 -51.23 -13.44 -4.56
N ASP A 930 -50.24 -13.55 -3.67
CA ASP A 930 -49.72 -12.48 -2.80
C ASP A 930 -48.36 -11.97 -3.31
#